data_AF-A0A024WF77-F1
#
_entry.id   AF-A0A024WF77-F1
#
_cell.length_a   1.000
_cell.length_b   1.000
_cell.length_c   1.000
_cell.angle_alpha   90.00
_cell.angle_beta   90.00
_cell.angle_gamma   90.00
#
_symmetry.space_group_name_H-M   'P 1'
#
loop_
_entity.id
_entity.type
_entity.pdbx_description
1 polymer ?
#
loop_
_entity_poly.entity_id
_entity_poly.type
_entity_poly.pdbx_seq_one_letter_code
_entity_poly.pdbx_strand_id
1 'polypeptide(L)'
;MLKITCVGLFFYIIKSLFVNTKAPETSLEKITEFRQQHRKTLDGRLCAAAFLHDDQTYTNCTTSLSPDGTSGREWCYVEVQLLGKGSRDWDYCRDSINYDKLRLHAKKVFEEKSLEADRLKDRLHVLNSRVYSMLQKYDSVCGKKHELINSRIEKINEWLDKSSESIMKIENNTNDLNSTKSIIDQLQIDIKEENKNVKQSEENCKNLPGYENEPHSDGLKVSYFNNLFFDGIPIETRIEKDINFLYNSRGPLENISPHKYSIRYEGYIFVPHNGTYTFTIETDCYIRLLVNNKVILTYGLEEVVDMTDENMYHYNQHDMYQYNDGYKLNTPFSFSYPQYSHIKYTLNNDDLSEIIKKNSIPIELLGGEKHKFVLEISHSAHLKYKNEESSSFKLYWKSSRIHQQIIQSHYFFTENIIPPTRFSSLDPDIFELGLVDINQQVYKNNNNWIITNVNTKYVGLHLLKTQEHPTYNNFSLSINTASNLFIASPIDNVFPLSPYKDSLWKVFDTGDIIEIENKGNSNNNNNIIYKKKQFKIKFIPLKNKSELKFYISNNIPFFIFAQQRKIFPTICNGEQQILSSPSNAVFKECEESSSLSKEFNCIAGLSSLHMDKKFHVWRSLNSGIGEYIKVSFNTPVQINKFRFKPRDDVLTWPSEISLLFDDTEIIIPILHTSNIEHNTTKLEHPIITTFVKIEIKDMFLNHNETGGSFELIGNSCNLTNDDYLTHHGATIDINDCHNNTLNNIPDVLPLIHGDKFLITCDPNCLDNLSGEVYGSDVYSIDSSICKASIHAGVCNIQNKHNCKFLIIINEKQKNYIGTLQNRILSLNQSNNSNLSFTFSPIINPNFSQFYSSYPNSYSIVFKRNDDLNLPNKFLIDYGDVFNNYGSFAYGWNKPITFLNSSSQKKKSYSNGLYSGGIPFPPATASQHCITDLECQTNFWTFQTHENGTYTIQVLVGNLSSDIKQNTFIEVNGLPLIKNIQLEKNEYFVAVKNVHVTSRSLIFTSTCLETDNECANAKTTIMALQILKI
;
A
#
# COMPACT_ATOMS: atom_id res chain seq x y z
N MET A 1 44.93 0.19 -71.09
CA MET A 1 45.46 0.23 -72.48
C MET A 1 46.84 0.92 -72.52
N LEU A 2 47.85 0.37 -71.81
CA LEU A 2 49.26 0.82 -71.87
C LEU A 2 50.12 -0.15 -71.03
N LYS A 3 50.34 -1.37 -71.55
CA LYS A 3 51.40 -2.33 -71.14
C LYS A 3 51.40 -3.63 -71.97
N ILE A 4 50.86 -3.60 -73.19
CA ILE A 4 50.94 -4.69 -74.18
C ILE A 4 52.14 -4.49 -75.15
N THR A 5 52.96 -3.46 -74.93
CA THR A 5 54.07 -3.08 -75.83
C THR A 5 55.47 -3.52 -75.37
N CYS A 6 55.64 -4.20 -74.23
CA CYS A 6 56.96 -4.61 -73.73
C CYS A 6 57.43 -6.02 -74.14
N VAL A 7 56.55 -6.89 -74.65
CA VAL A 7 56.93 -8.29 -74.94
C VAL A 7 57.50 -8.47 -76.36
N GLY A 8 57.19 -7.57 -77.30
CA GLY A 8 57.72 -7.63 -78.68
C GLY A 8 59.19 -7.24 -78.83
N LEU A 9 59.76 -6.48 -77.87
CA LEU A 9 61.13 -5.96 -77.94
C LEU A 9 62.19 -6.95 -77.42
N PHE A 10 61.78 -7.93 -76.61
CA PHE A 10 62.70 -8.92 -76.02
C PHE A 10 63.04 -10.06 -76.99
N PHE A 11 62.19 -10.33 -77.99
CA PHE A 11 62.41 -11.39 -78.99
C PHE A 11 63.36 -11.00 -80.13
N TYR A 12 63.67 -9.70 -80.30
CA TYR A 12 64.58 -9.22 -81.36
C TYR A 12 66.05 -9.19 -80.93
N ILE A 13 66.33 -9.18 -79.61
CA ILE A 13 67.70 -9.06 -79.06
C ILE A 13 68.40 -10.43 -78.96
N ILE A 14 67.66 -11.54 -78.90
CA ILE A 14 68.24 -12.90 -78.79
C ILE A 14 68.67 -13.45 -80.16
N LYS A 15 68.27 -12.80 -81.26
CA LYS A 15 68.63 -13.24 -82.63
C LYS A 15 70.02 -12.77 -83.11
N SER A 16 70.79 -12.04 -82.30
CA SER A 16 72.08 -11.44 -82.69
C SER A 16 73.35 -12.05 -82.05
N LEU A 17 73.25 -13.12 -81.25
CA LEU A 17 74.40 -13.62 -80.45
C LEU A 17 74.98 -14.99 -80.82
N PHE A 18 74.65 -15.56 -81.98
CA PHE A 18 75.35 -16.76 -82.49
C PHE A 18 75.97 -16.50 -83.87
N VAL A 19 77.13 -15.82 -83.84
CA VAL A 19 78.09 -15.70 -84.95
C VAL A 19 79.35 -16.47 -84.59
N ASN A 20 79.77 -17.32 -85.53
CA ASN A 20 81.10 -17.84 -85.84
C ASN A 20 81.91 -18.71 -84.85
N THR A 21 81.98 -19.99 -85.25
CA THR A 21 83.16 -20.69 -85.82
C THR A 21 84.55 -20.45 -85.21
N LYS A 22 85.10 -21.58 -84.71
CA LYS A 22 86.47 -22.11 -84.80
C LYS A 22 87.63 -21.13 -85.04
N ALA A 23 88.60 -21.16 -84.13
CA ALA A 23 89.98 -20.74 -84.35
C ALA A 23 90.91 -21.97 -84.54
N PRO A 24 92.09 -21.80 -85.18
CA PRO A 24 92.70 -22.79 -86.08
C PRO A 24 93.89 -23.58 -85.50
N GLU A 25 94.20 -24.70 -86.15
CA GLU A 25 95.33 -25.61 -85.91
C GLU A 25 96.70 -25.02 -86.29
N THR A 26 97.69 -25.45 -85.53
CA THR A 26 99.09 -25.00 -85.46
C THR A 26 99.99 -25.62 -86.53
N SER A 27 101.02 -24.88 -86.96
CA SER A 27 102.06 -25.25 -87.93
C SER A 27 103.00 -26.44 -87.56
N LEU A 28 102.68 -27.24 -86.54
CA LEU A 28 103.43 -28.45 -86.18
C LEU A 28 103.08 -29.67 -87.07
N GLU A 29 102.05 -29.56 -87.92
CA GLU A 29 101.48 -30.69 -88.68
C GLU A 29 102.40 -31.25 -89.78
N LYS A 30 103.33 -30.47 -90.33
CA LYS A 30 104.09 -30.91 -91.52
C LYS A 30 105.12 -32.04 -91.30
N ILE A 31 105.46 -32.39 -90.05
CA ILE A 31 106.40 -33.50 -89.76
C ILE A 31 105.66 -34.74 -89.21
N THR A 32 104.39 -34.60 -88.81
CA THR A 32 103.59 -35.72 -88.26
C THR A 32 102.56 -36.31 -89.24
N GLU A 33 102.42 -35.72 -90.43
CA GLU A 33 101.45 -36.11 -91.47
C GLU A 33 101.57 -37.57 -91.96
N PHE A 34 102.73 -38.21 -91.77
CA PHE A 34 102.94 -39.63 -92.10
C PHE A 34 102.90 -40.59 -90.89
N ARG A 35 102.47 -40.13 -89.71
CA ARG A 35 102.34 -40.98 -88.51
C ARG A 35 100.98 -41.70 -88.52
N GLN A 36 100.91 -42.90 -89.10
CA GLN A 36 99.66 -43.64 -89.17
C GLN A 36 99.09 -44.00 -87.79
N GLN A 37 99.94 -44.25 -86.77
CA GLN A 37 99.49 -44.59 -85.41
C GLN A 37 100.52 -44.18 -84.34
N HIS A 38 100.06 -43.77 -83.16
CA HIS A 38 100.91 -43.52 -82.00
C HIS A 38 101.29 -44.86 -81.36
N ARG A 39 102.51 -45.34 -81.62
CA ARG A 39 103.06 -46.52 -80.97
C ARG A 39 103.66 -46.16 -79.62
N LYS A 40 103.47 -47.05 -78.67
CA LYS A 40 104.13 -47.03 -77.37
C LYS A 40 105.03 -48.23 -77.24
N THR A 41 106.10 -48.06 -76.49
CA THR A 41 106.93 -49.16 -76.00
C THR A 41 106.13 -50.00 -75.01
N LEU A 42 106.61 -51.21 -74.70
CA LEU A 42 105.92 -52.14 -73.79
C LEU A 42 105.70 -51.57 -72.39
N ASP A 43 106.60 -50.70 -71.94
CA ASP A 43 106.51 -49.97 -70.67
C ASP A 43 105.65 -48.69 -70.77
N GLY A 44 105.09 -48.41 -71.94
CA GLY A 44 104.11 -47.35 -72.17
C GLY A 44 104.69 -45.99 -72.55
N ARG A 45 106.02 -45.88 -72.74
CA ARG A 45 106.65 -44.67 -73.27
C ARG A 45 106.34 -44.51 -74.75
N LEU A 46 106.31 -43.27 -75.24
CA LEU A 46 105.99 -43.01 -76.64
C LEU A 46 107.23 -43.27 -77.52
N CYS A 47 107.06 -44.02 -78.61
CA CYS A 47 108.10 -44.08 -79.63
C CYS A 47 108.31 -42.70 -80.24
N ALA A 48 109.56 -42.35 -80.53
CA ALA A 48 109.92 -41.15 -81.25
C ALA A 48 109.21 -41.10 -82.61
N ALA A 49 108.77 -39.91 -83.01
CA ALA A 49 108.05 -39.72 -84.27
C ALA A 49 108.92 -40.09 -85.49
N ALA A 50 110.22 -39.84 -85.43
CA ALA A 50 111.20 -40.38 -86.37
C ALA A 50 112.59 -40.46 -85.70
N PHE A 51 113.41 -41.42 -86.08
CA PHE A 51 114.78 -41.56 -85.56
C PHE A 51 115.73 -42.10 -86.63
N LEU A 52 117.02 -41.81 -86.48
CA LEU A 52 118.10 -42.27 -87.37
C LEU A 52 118.85 -43.43 -86.69
N HIS A 53 119.07 -44.52 -87.41
CA HIS A 53 119.92 -45.63 -86.96
C HIS A 53 120.63 -46.27 -88.16
N ASP A 54 121.95 -46.44 -88.07
CA ASP A 54 122.81 -46.92 -89.16
C ASP A 54 122.54 -46.20 -90.51
N ASP A 55 122.53 -44.86 -90.45
CA ASP A 55 122.27 -43.96 -91.59
C ASP A 55 120.91 -44.14 -92.31
N GLN A 56 119.96 -44.87 -91.70
CA GLN A 56 118.58 -44.97 -92.17
C GLN A 56 117.61 -44.29 -91.21
N THR A 57 116.65 -43.55 -91.76
CA THR A 57 115.57 -42.91 -90.99
C THR A 57 114.36 -43.84 -90.88
N TYR A 58 113.90 -44.04 -89.66
CA TYR A 58 112.70 -44.82 -89.33
C TYR A 58 111.64 -43.89 -88.73
N THR A 59 110.40 -43.97 -89.21
CA THR A 59 109.25 -43.18 -88.72
C THR A 59 108.27 -44.03 -87.90
N ASN A 60 108.62 -45.29 -87.68
CA ASN A 60 107.84 -46.25 -86.89
C ASN A 60 108.80 -47.24 -86.21
N CYS A 61 108.25 -48.14 -85.39
CA CYS A 61 109.02 -49.26 -84.86
C CYS A 61 109.62 -50.07 -86.01
N THR A 62 110.88 -50.41 -85.88
CA THR A 62 111.68 -51.07 -86.91
C THR A 62 112.20 -52.41 -86.42
N THR A 63 112.39 -53.34 -87.35
CA THR A 63 113.01 -54.65 -87.10
C THR A 63 114.49 -54.70 -87.44
N SER A 64 115.09 -53.57 -87.82
CA SER A 64 116.55 -53.45 -88.03
C SER A 64 117.32 -53.83 -86.76
N LEU A 65 118.63 -54.07 -86.89
CA LEU A 65 119.47 -54.40 -85.73
C LEU A 65 119.26 -53.33 -84.65
N SER A 66 118.92 -53.74 -83.44
CA SER A 66 118.79 -52.81 -82.33
C SER A 66 120.15 -52.37 -81.82
N PRO A 67 120.23 -51.27 -81.05
CA PRO A 67 121.51 -50.75 -80.56
C PRO A 67 122.28 -51.70 -79.63
N ASP A 68 121.66 -52.77 -79.13
CA ASP A 68 122.31 -53.85 -78.38
C ASP A 68 122.77 -55.03 -79.25
N GLY A 69 122.64 -54.94 -80.58
CA GLY A 69 123.04 -55.98 -81.53
C GLY A 69 122.00 -57.06 -81.78
N THR A 70 120.82 -57.01 -81.14
CA THR A 70 119.78 -58.03 -81.36
C THR A 70 118.96 -57.74 -82.63
N SER A 71 118.58 -58.78 -83.37
CA SER A 71 117.75 -58.65 -84.57
C SER A 71 116.47 -59.49 -84.44
N GLY A 72 115.35 -59.00 -84.98
CA GLY A 72 114.11 -59.79 -85.13
C GLY A 72 112.90 -59.34 -84.31
N ARG A 73 113.00 -58.24 -83.55
CA ARG A 73 111.86 -57.68 -82.80
C ARG A 73 111.73 -56.18 -83.05
N GLU A 74 110.51 -55.72 -83.28
CA GLU A 74 110.23 -54.31 -83.54
C GLU A 74 110.57 -53.44 -82.32
N TRP A 75 111.45 -52.47 -82.53
CA TRP A 75 111.90 -51.52 -81.53
C TRP A 75 111.88 -50.09 -82.07
N CYS A 76 111.89 -49.12 -81.17
CA CYS A 76 111.95 -47.71 -81.51
C CYS A 76 112.85 -46.96 -80.52
N TYR A 77 113.49 -45.88 -80.97
CA TYR A 77 113.96 -44.88 -80.01
C TYR A 77 112.75 -44.20 -79.34
N VAL A 78 112.89 -43.89 -78.06
CA VAL A 78 111.86 -43.24 -77.25
C VAL A 78 111.94 -41.73 -77.44
N GLU A 79 110.78 -41.07 -77.58
CA GLU A 79 110.71 -39.60 -77.67
C GLU A 79 111.17 -38.96 -76.35
N VAL A 80 112.39 -38.41 -76.33
CA VAL A 80 113.05 -37.96 -75.09
C VAL A 80 112.39 -36.73 -74.45
N GLN A 81 111.65 -35.95 -75.25
CA GLN A 81 111.13 -34.64 -74.83
C GLN A 81 110.00 -34.70 -73.81
N LEU A 82 109.35 -35.86 -73.59
CA LEU A 82 108.16 -35.95 -72.74
C LEU A 82 108.33 -36.79 -71.46
N LEU A 83 109.28 -37.73 -71.40
CA LEU A 83 109.38 -38.66 -70.25
C LEU A 83 110.80 -38.92 -69.70
N GLY A 84 111.82 -38.17 -70.18
CA GLY A 84 113.20 -38.29 -69.68
C GLY A 84 113.91 -39.57 -70.13
N LYS A 85 115.26 -39.54 -70.18
CA LYS A 85 116.06 -40.72 -70.53
C LYS A 85 115.85 -41.81 -69.47
N GLY A 86 115.10 -42.86 -69.81
CA GLY A 86 115.10 -44.12 -69.06
C GLY A 86 116.48 -44.79 -69.12
N SER A 87 116.62 -45.99 -68.59
CA SER A 87 117.89 -46.74 -68.63
C SER A 87 118.43 -46.94 -70.06
N ARG A 88 117.53 -46.90 -71.05
CA ARG A 88 117.82 -46.93 -72.48
C ARG A 88 116.95 -45.90 -73.18
N ASP A 89 117.53 -45.25 -74.18
CA ASP A 89 116.87 -44.32 -75.09
C ASP A 89 116.06 -45.04 -76.19
N TRP A 90 116.02 -46.37 -76.20
CA TRP A 90 115.21 -47.20 -77.08
C TRP A 90 114.57 -48.38 -76.33
N ASP A 91 113.46 -48.92 -76.85
CA ASP A 91 112.81 -50.15 -76.32
C ASP A 91 111.88 -50.81 -77.37
N TYR A 92 111.35 -52.00 -77.06
CA TYR A 92 110.42 -52.76 -77.92
C TYR A 92 108.99 -52.21 -77.90
N CYS A 93 108.30 -52.32 -79.04
CA CYS A 93 106.97 -51.75 -79.25
C CYS A 93 105.79 -52.66 -78.85
N ARG A 94 104.66 -52.03 -78.46
CA ARG A 94 103.35 -52.66 -78.15
C ARG A 94 102.39 -52.63 -79.35
N ASP A 95 101.40 -53.52 -79.36
CA ASP A 95 100.36 -53.67 -80.40
C ASP A 95 99.36 -52.49 -80.49
N SER A 96 98.64 -52.37 -81.62
CA SER A 96 97.74 -51.24 -81.96
C SER A 96 96.28 -51.38 -81.45
N ILE A 97 95.61 -50.27 -81.09
CA ILE A 97 94.21 -50.19 -80.57
C ILE A 97 93.17 -49.96 -81.70
N ASN A 98 91.99 -50.60 -81.62
CA ASN A 98 90.88 -50.48 -82.60
C ASN A 98 89.72 -49.58 -82.10
N TYR A 99 89.55 -48.39 -82.70
CA TYR A 99 88.62 -47.34 -82.26
C TYR A 99 87.16 -47.53 -82.71
N ASP A 100 86.89 -48.32 -83.76
CA ASP A 100 85.54 -48.44 -84.32
C ASP A 100 84.60 -49.22 -83.40
N LYS A 101 85.14 -50.26 -82.74
CA LYS A 101 84.41 -51.04 -81.74
C LYS A 101 83.97 -50.21 -80.54
N LEU A 102 84.77 -49.21 -80.16
CA LEU A 102 84.49 -48.33 -79.03
C LEU A 102 83.34 -47.36 -79.33
N ARG A 103 83.34 -46.76 -80.54
CA ARG A 103 82.28 -45.83 -80.97
C ARG A 103 80.90 -46.51 -81.03
N LEU A 104 80.86 -47.75 -81.50
CA LEU A 104 79.61 -48.53 -81.62
C LEU A 104 78.97 -48.82 -80.26
N HIS A 105 79.80 -49.13 -79.25
CA HIS A 105 79.31 -49.35 -77.89
C HIS A 105 78.78 -48.07 -77.24
N ALA A 106 79.46 -46.93 -77.42
CA ALA A 106 79.03 -45.65 -76.87
C ALA A 106 77.65 -45.22 -77.41
N LYS A 107 77.39 -45.41 -78.71
CA LYS A 107 76.10 -45.07 -79.32
C LYS A 107 74.93 -45.82 -78.67
N LYS A 108 75.10 -47.13 -78.42
CA LYS A 108 74.06 -47.97 -77.84
C LYS A 108 73.66 -47.51 -76.42
N VAL A 109 74.64 -47.11 -75.62
CA VAL A 109 74.41 -46.62 -74.25
C VAL A 109 73.65 -45.29 -74.23
N PHE A 110 73.93 -44.38 -75.17
CA PHE A 110 73.21 -43.11 -75.28
C PHE A 110 71.74 -43.30 -75.66
N GLU A 111 71.44 -44.20 -76.59
CA GLU A 111 70.06 -44.52 -76.98
C GLU A 111 69.26 -45.09 -75.80
N GLU A 112 69.84 -46.02 -75.03
CA GLU A 112 69.19 -46.58 -73.84
C GLU A 112 68.89 -45.50 -72.79
N LYS A 113 69.81 -44.56 -72.55
CA LYS A 113 69.61 -43.49 -71.57
C LYS A 113 68.59 -42.43 -72.01
N SER A 114 68.49 -42.15 -73.31
CA SER A 114 67.46 -41.28 -73.86
C SER A 114 66.05 -41.81 -73.56
N LEU A 115 65.84 -43.11 -73.73
CA LEU A 115 64.54 -43.75 -73.54
C LEU A 115 64.10 -43.75 -72.06
N GLU A 116 65.07 -43.86 -71.15
CA GLU A 116 64.85 -43.76 -69.71
C GLU A 116 64.42 -42.35 -69.28
N ALA A 117 65.01 -41.31 -69.88
CA ALA A 117 64.65 -39.92 -69.62
C ALA A 117 63.21 -39.58 -70.06
N ASP A 118 62.77 -40.10 -71.21
CA ASP A 118 61.38 -39.90 -71.67
C ASP A 118 60.35 -40.54 -70.73
N ARG A 119 60.64 -41.74 -70.20
CA ARG A 119 59.77 -42.39 -69.21
C ARG A 119 59.65 -41.58 -67.90
N LEU A 120 60.73 -40.92 -67.49
CA LEU A 120 60.73 -40.04 -66.32
C LEU A 120 59.90 -38.77 -66.57
N LYS A 121 59.97 -38.19 -67.77
CA LYS A 121 59.15 -37.04 -68.18
C LYS A 121 57.66 -37.35 -68.06
N ASP A 122 57.24 -38.50 -68.57
CA ASP A 122 55.81 -38.88 -68.54
C ASP A 122 55.32 -39.11 -67.11
N ARG A 123 56.15 -39.73 -66.25
CA ARG A 123 55.84 -39.85 -64.82
C ARG A 123 55.71 -38.49 -64.12
N LEU A 124 56.59 -37.54 -64.47
CA LEU A 124 56.54 -36.19 -63.92
C LEU A 124 55.24 -35.48 -64.31
N HIS A 125 54.79 -35.63 -65.56
CA HIS A 125 53.51 -35.06 -66.00
C HIS A 125 52.31 -35.63 -65.25
N VAL A 126 52.28 -36.94 -65.00
CA VAL A 126 51.21 -37.58 -64.21
C VAL A 126 51.25 -37.15 -62.74
N LEU A 127 52.43 -36.96 -62.17
CA LEU A 127 52.56 -36.44 -60.80
C LEU A 127 52.09 -34.99 -60.72
N ASN A 128 52.45 -34.16 -61.70
CA ASN A 128 52.05 -32.77 -61.73
C ASN A 128 50.52 -32.64 -61.82
N SER A 129 49.85 -33.43 -62.67
CA SER A 129 48.39 -33.41 -62.76
C SER A 129 47.71 -33.88 -61.47
N ARG A 130 48.28 -34.87 -60.75
CA ARG A 130 47.80 -35.27 -59.42
C ARG A 130 47.96 -34.17 -58.38
N VAL A 131 49.08 -33.45 -58.39
CA VAL A 131 49.32 -32.32 -57.48
C VAL A 131 48.31 -31.20 -57.73
N TYR A 132 48.05 -30.85 -58.99
CA TYR A 132 47.01 -29.87 -59.33
C TYR A 132 45.60 -30.32 -58.90
N SER A 133 45.27 -31.61 -59.08
CA SER A 133 43.99 -32.16 -58.59
C SER A 133 43.88 -32.14 -57.06
N MET A 134 44.99 -32.41 -56.35
CA MET A 134 45.05 -32.30 -54.89
C MET A 134 44.91 -30.85 -54.42
N LEU A 135 45.56 -29.88 -55.09
CA LEU A 135 45.40 -28.45 -54.83
C LEU A 135 43.95 -27.99 -55.02
N GLN A 136 43.30 -28.43 -56.10
CA GLN A 136 41.90 -28.08 -56.36
C GLN A 136 40.94 -28.68 -55.31
N LYS A 137 41.24 -29.88 -54.80
CA LYS A 137 40.51 -30.46 -53.65
C LYS A 137 40.82 -29.75 -52.33
N TYR A 138 42.06 -29.32 -52.12
CA TYR A 138 42.45 -28.53 -50.95
C TYR A 138 41.70 -27.19 -50.93
N ASP A 139 41.64 -26.47 -52.05
CA ASP A 139 40.92 -25.19 -52.13
C ASP A 139 39.42 -25.34 -51.89
N SER A 140 38.80 -26.43 -52.35
CA SER A 140 37.35 -26.66 -52.14
C SER A 140 36.97 -27.09 -50.71
N VAL A 141 37.89 -27.69 -49.94
CA VAL A 141 37.65 -28.15 -48.56
C VAL A 141 38.17 -27.16 -47.51
N CYS A 142 39.33 -26.54 -47.73
CA CYS A 142 39.96 -25.63 -46.78
C CYS A 142 39.57 -24.16 -46.97
N GLY A 143 39.16 -23.71 -48.16
CA GLY A 143 38.79 -22.31 -48.42
C GLY A 143 37.62 -21.81 -47.56
N LYS A 144 36.53 -22.59 -47.48
CA LYS A 144 35.32 -22.21 -46.71
C LYS A 144 35.53 -22.17 -45.19
N LYS A 145 36.44 -23.00 -44.66
CA LYS A 145 36.80 -22.99 -43.23
C LYS A 145 37.72 -21.81 -42.90
N HIS A 146 38.62 -21.43 -43.81
CA HIS A 146 39.51 -20.29 -43.61
C HIS A 146 38.76 -18.95 -43.63
N GLU A 147 37.76 -18.76 -44.50
CA GLU A 147 36.90 -17.58 -44.47
C GLU A 147 36.08 -17.47 -43.17
N LEU A 148 35.55 -18.59 -42.67
CA LEU A 148 34.85 -18.61 -41.39
C LEU A 148 35.78 -18.29 -40.21
N ILE A 149 37.01 -18.77 -40.25
CA ILE A 149 38.02 -18.48 -39.22
C ILE A 149 38.47 -17.01 -39.32
N ASN A 150 38.69 -16.48 -40.52
CA ASN A 150 39.04 -15.06 -40.71
C ASN A 150 37.94 -14.14 -40.21
N SER A 151 36.67 -14.43 -40.55
CA SER A 151 35.54 -13.65 -40.03
C SER A 151 35.38 -13.74 -38.51
N ARG A 152 35.76 -14.87 -37.88
CA ARG A 152 35.82 -14.99 -36.42
C ARG A 152 36.97 -14.18 -35.83
N ILE A 153 38.14 -14.20 -36.46
CA ILE A 153 39.31 -13.42 -36.04
C ILE A 153 39.03 -11.91 -36.18
N GLU A 154 38.39 -11.47 -37.26
CA GLU A 154 37.98 -10.07 -37.42
C GLU A 154 36.99 -9.64 -36.35
N LYS A 155 36.00 -10.48 -36.02
CA LYS A 155 35.08 -10.21 -34.90
C LYS A 155 35.79 -10.18 -33.54
N ILE A 156 36.79 -11.03 -33.32
CA ILE A 156 37.61 -11.02 -32.10
C ILE A 156 38.43 -9.74 -32.01
N ASN A 157 39.02 -9.29 -33.11
CA ASN A 157 39.75 -8.02 -33.15
C ASN A 157 38.81 -6.82 -32.91
N GLU A 158 37.62 -6.82 -33.50
CA GLU A 158 36.61 -5.79 -33.23
C GLU A 158 36.19 -5.78 -31.74
N TRP A 159 36.09 -6.95 -31.12
CA TRP A 159 35.80 -7.06 -29.68
C TRP A 159 36.97 -6.62 -28.81
N LEU A 160 38.21 -6.91 -29.21
CA LEU A 160 39.42 -6.45 -28.50
C LEU A 160 39.55 -4.93 -28.58
N ASP A 161 39.26 -4.32 -29.73
CA ASP A 161 39.28 -2.86 -29.88
C ASP A 161 38.19 -2.20 -29.05
N LYS A 162 36.96 -2.73 -29.08
CA LYS A 162 35.86 -2.26 -28.22
C LYS A 162 36.20 -2.44 -26.73
N SER A 163 36.80 -3.57 -26.37
CA SER A 163 37.22 -3.84 -24.99
C SER A 163 38.34 -2.88 -24.55
N SER A 164 39.29 -2.56 -25.43
CA SER A 164 40.35 -1.59 -25.17
C SER A 164 39.77 -0.18 -24.98
N GLU A 165 38.83 0.23 -25.84
CA GLU A 165 38.13 1.52 -25.70
C GLU A 165 37.29 1.58 -24.42
N SER A 166 36.63 0.47 -24.06
CA SER A 166 35.94 0.33 -22.77
C SER A 166 36.90 0.38 -21.59
N ILE A 167 38.08 -0.23 -21.67
CA ILE A 167 39.13 -0.17 -20.64
C ILE A 167 39.65 1.26 -20.50
N MET A 168 39.91 1.97 -21.60
CA MET A 168 40.30 3.39 -21.54
C MET A 168 39.20 4.28 -20.92
N LYS A 169 37.92 3.99 -21.21
CA LYS A 169 36.79 4.66 -20.52
C LYS A 169 36.76 4.31 -19.03
N ILE A 170 37.05 3.07 -18.66
CA ILE A 170 37.15 2.63 -17.25
C ILE A 170 38.32 3.33 -16.56
N GLU A 171 39.49 3.46 -17.19
CA GLU A 171 40.64 4.19 -16.62
C GLU A 171 40.33 5.67 -16.40
N ASN A 172 39.68 6.34 -17.37
CA ASN A 172 39.23 7.72 -17.20
C ASN A 172 38.19 7.84 -16.07
N ASN A 173 37.21 6.94 -16.02
CA ASN A 173 36.25 6.89 -14.92
C ASN A 173 36.93 6.58 -13.57
N THR A 174 38.07 5.88 -13.56
CA THR A 174 38.84 5.58 -12.33
C THR A 174 39.54 6.84 -11.81
N ASN A 175 40.04 7.70 -12.70
CA ASN A 175 40.58 9.01 -12.32
C ASN A 175 39.49 9.94 -11.77
N ASP A 176 38.30 9.93 -12.39
CA ASP A 176 37.13 10.65 -11.88
C ASP A 176 36.63 10.06 -10.56
N LEU A 177 36.69 8.74 -10.37
CA LEU A 177 36.38 8.10 -9.09
C LEU A 177 37.37 8.47 -7.99
N ASN A 178 38.66 8.60 -8.32
CA ASN A 178 39.68 9.03 -7.36
C ASN A 178 39.50 10.50 -6.96
N SER A 179 39.16 11.38 -7.91
CA SER A 179 38.85 12.78 -7.60
C SER A 179 37.56 12.88 -6.77
N THR A 180 36.52 12.11 -7.12
CA THR A 180 35.27 12.03 -6.37
C THR A 180 35.51 11.47 -4.96
N LYS A 181 36.36 10.45 -4.80
CA LYS A 181 36.74 9.90 -3.50
C LYS A 181 37.46 10.92 -2.63
N SER A 182 38.37 11.70 -3.20
CA SER A 182 39.03 12.80 -2.50
C SER A 182 38.03 13.88 -2.06
N ILE A 183 37.01 14.17 -2.87
CA ILE A 183 35.92 15.10 -2.51
C ILE A 183 35.06 14.51 -1.38
N ILE A 184 34.73 13.21 -1.44
CA ILE A 184 33.98 12.52 -0.39
C ILE A 184 34.75 12.54 0.93
N ASP A 185 36.06 12.29 0.91
CA ASP A 185 36.91 12.32 2.09
C ASP A 185 36.95 13.74 2.71
N GLN A 186 37.03 14.79 1.87
CA GLN A 186 36.95 16.17 2.32
C GLN A 186 35.58 16.51 2.92
N LEU A 187 34.49 16.14 2.24
CA LEU A 187 33.12 16.32 2.74
C LEU A 187 32.90 15.60 4.07
N GLN A 188 33.50 14.42 4.28
CA GLN A 188 33.42 13.71 5.56
C GLN A 188 34.14 14.43 6.69
N ILE A 189 35.23 15.14 6.40
CA ILE A 189 35.94 15.98 7.36
C ILE A 189 35.06 17.20 7.69
N ASP A 190 34.54 17.88 6.65
CA ASP A 190 33.69 19.06 6.82
C ASP A 190 32.41 18.71 7.61
N ILE A 191 31.76 17.57 7.30
CA ILE A 191 30.61 17.04 8.06
C ILE A 191 30.99 16.79 9.52
N LYS A 192 32.19 16.30 9.82
CA LYS A 192 32.64 16.06 11.20
C LYS A 192 32.87 17.37 11.95
N GLU A 193 33.45 18.37 11.30
CA GLU A 193 33.66 19.70 11.87
C GLU A 193 32.33 20.44 12.09
N GLU A 194 31.43 20.43 11.11
CA GLU A 194 30.09 20.99 11.26
C GLU A 194 29.31 20.29 12.37
N ASN A 195 29.33 18.95 12.45
CA ASN A 195 28.67 18.23 13.55
C ASN A 195 29.22 18.59 14.94
N LYS A 196 30.50 18.94 15.03
CA LYS A 196 31.12 19.40 16.28
C LYS A 196 30.67 20.83 16.62
N ASN A 197 30.58 21.70 15.61
CA ASN A 197 30.07 23.06 15.75
C ASN A 197 28.56 23.07 16.10
N VAL A 198 27.75 22.20 15.49
CA VAL A 198 26.33 22.00 15.82
C VAL A 198 26.16 21.55 17.27
N LYS A 199 27.03 20.70 17.81
CA LYS A 199 26.99 20.31 19.24
C LYS A 199 27.29 21.45 20.21
N GLN A 200 27.98 22.50 19.77
CA GLN A 200 28.37 23.66 20.57
C GLN A 200 27.52 24.90 20.29
N SER A 201 26.61 24.84 19.31
CA SER A 201 25.68 25.92 18.99
C SER A 201 24.65 26.12 20.11
N GLU A 202 24.41 27.37 20.49
CA GLU A 202 23.34 27.77 21.41
C GLU A 202 21.95 27.35 20.89
N GLU A 203 21.80 27.08 19.58
CA GLU A 203 20.57 26.62 18.92
C GLU A 203 20.39 25.08 18.95
N ASN A 204 21.29 24.33 19.59
CA ASN A 204 21.16 22.87 19.68
C ASN A 204 20.21 22.44 20.80
N CYS A 205 18.93 22.36 20.47
CA CYS A 205 17.85 22.00 21.39
C CYS A 205 17.83 20.51 21.78
N LYS A 206 18.73 19.65 21.28
CA LYS A 206 18.69 18.18 21.49
C LYS A 206 18.69 17.75 22.96
N ASN A 207 19.21 18.60 23.86
CA ASN A 207 19.29 18.35 25.29
C ASN A 207 18.25 19.15 26.12
N LEU A 208 17.32 19.89 25.48
CA LEU A 208 16.28 20.62 26.18
C LEU A 208 15.12 19.69 26.59
N PRO A 209 14.53 19.87 27.78
CA PRO A 209 13.36 19.11 28.19
C PRO A 209 12.17 19.38 27.26
N GLY A 210 11.56 18.31 26.72
CA GLY A 210 10.48 18.40 25.72
C GLY A 210 10.96 18.42 24.26
N TYR A 211 12.27 18.28 23.98
CA TYR A 211 12.75 18.11 22.62
C TYR A 211 12.74 16.62 22.23
N GLU A 212 11.82 16.23 21.35
CA GLU A 212 11.72 14.87 20.81
C GLU A 212 12.33 14.80 19.41
N ASN A 213 13.29 13.89 19.19
CA ASN A 213 13.89 13.66 17.87
C ASN A 213 12.84 13.15 16.87
N GLU A 214 12.94 13.52 15.59
CA GLU A 214 12.12 12.89 14.54
C GLU A 214 12.29 11.37 14.54
N PRO A 215 11.19 10.59 14.37
CA PRO A 215 11.32 9.18 14.06
C PRO A 215 12.10 9.09 12.76
N HIS A 216 13.36 8.69 12.86
CA HIS A 216 14.23 8.52 11.71
C HIS A 216 13.81 7.24 10.98
N SER A 217 13.99 7.21 9.66
CA SER A 217 13.74 6.00 8.89
C SER A 217 14.55 4.83 9.46
N ASP A 218 13.83 3.81 9.89
CA ASP A 218 14.33 2.52 10.36
C ASP A 218 14.41 1.52 9.21
N GLY A 219 13.60 1.65 8.16
CA GLY A 219 13.63 0.85 6.94
C GLY A 219 12.32 0.10 6.73
N LEU A 220 12.35 -1.06 6.07
CA LEU A 220 11.22 -1.98 5.97
C LEU A 220 11.56 -3.30 6.66
N LYS A 221 10.55 -3.98 7.19
CA LYS A 221 10.67 -5.36 7.66
C LYS A 221 10.74 -6.28 6.45
N VAL A 222 11.81 -7.03 6.32
CA VAL A 222 12.10 -7.90 5.17
C VAL A 222 12.10 -9.34 5.62
N SER A 223 11.31 -10.18 4.96
CA SER A 223 11.25 -11.62 5.18
C SER A 223 11.78 -12.36 3.96
N TYR A 224 12.74 -13.26 4.15
CA TYR A 224 13.38 -14.02 3.08
C TYR A 224 12.95 -15.48 3.09
N PHE A 225 12.65 -16.03 1.90
CA PHE A 225 12.19 -17.40 1.72
C PHE A 225 13.05 -18.12 0.67
N ASN A 226 13.28 -19.43 0.87
CA ASN A 226 14.00 -20.29 -0.10
C ASN A 226 13.08 -20.91 -1.17
N ASN A 227 11.97 -20.26 -1.45
CA ASN A 227 10.95 -20.70 -2.39
C ASN A 227 10.41 -19.49 -3.17
N LEU A 228 9.61 -19.75 -4.20
CA LEU A 228 9.10 -18.71 -5.11
C LEU A 228 7.79 -18.07 -4.63
N PHE A 229 7.13 -18.68 -3.65
CA PHE A 229 5.71 -18.46 -3.37
C PHE A 229 5.46 -17.82 -2.00
N PHE A 230 6.52 -17.39 -1.31
CA PHE A 230 6.44 -16.78 0.03
C PHE A 230 5.82 -17.73 1.07
N ASP A 231 5.97 -19.04 0.84
CA ASP A 231 5.35 -20.09 1.64
C ASP A 231 6.21 -20.50 2.84
N GLY A 232 5.55 -20.88 3.94
CA GLY A 232 6.18 -21.38 5.15
C GLY A 232 6.77 -20.29 6.05
N ILE A 233 7.60 -20.70 7.00
CA ILE A 233 8.30 -19.79 7.91
C ILE A 233 9.48 -19.18 7.14
N PRO A 234 9.68 -17.85 7.15
CA PRO A 234 10.83 -17.22 6.51
C PRO A 234 12.13 -17.74 7.14
N ILE A 235 13.17 -17.89 6.32
CA ILE A 235 14.50 -18.29 6.81
C ILE A 235 15.04 -17.23 7.77
N GLU A 236 14.84 -15.97 7.42
CA GLU A 236 15.29 -14.84 8.21
C GLU A 236 14.32 -13.68 8.01
N THR A 237 14.13 -12.91 9.08
CA THR A 237 13.41 -11.63 9.06
C THR A 237 14.30 -10.58 9.69
N ARG A 238 14.51 -9.46 9.00
CA ARG A 238 15.32 -8.33 9.48
C ARG A 238 14.79 -7.00 8.97
N ILE A 239 15.35 -5.90 9.45
CA ILE A 239 14.99 -4.55 8.98
C ILE A 239 16.04 -4.09 7.96
N GLU A 240 15.61 -3.65 6.78
CA GLU A 240 16.50 -3.09 5.75
C GLU A 240 16.07 -1.70 5.31
N LYS A 241 17.05 -0.80 5.18
CA LYS A 241 16.84 0.56 4.69
C LYS A 241 16.85 0.64 3.16
N ASP A 242 17.68 -0.17 2.53
CA ASP A 242 17.84 -0.19 1.08
C ASP A 242 17.10 -1.37 0.48
N ILE A 243 16.11 -1.08 -0.38
CA ILE A 243 15.32 -2.11 -1.08
C ILE A 243 15.83 -2.39 -2.49
N ASN A 244 16.72 -1.53 -3.00
CA ASN A 244 17.27 -1.66 -4.35
C ASN A 244 18.52 -2.55 -4.30
N PHE A 245 18.56 -3.60 -5.13
CA PHE A 245 19.65 -4.56 -5.11
C PHE A 245 20.08 -5.02 -6.49
N LEU A 246 21.32 -5.52 -6.52
CA LEU A 246 21.90 -6.29 -7.62
C LEU A 246 22.67 -7.46 -6.99
N TYR A 247 22.14 -8.67 -7.14
CA TYR A 247 22.83 -9.89 -6.75
C TYR A 247 23.36 -10.58 -7.99
N ASN A 248 24.64 -10.96 -7.95
CA ASN A 248 25.34 -11.66 -9.03
C ASN A 248 25.99 -12.91 -8.42
N SER A 249 25.56 -14.10 -8.86
CA SER A 249 26.09 -15.39 -8.39
C SER A 249 26.03 -15.58 -6.87
N ARG A 250 25.08 -14.90 -6.21
CA ARG A 250 24.82 -15.01 -4.78
C ARG A 250 23.34 -14.77 -4.51
N GLY A 251 22.78 -15.46 -3.51
CA GLY A 251 21.44 -15.16 -3.01
C GLY A 251 21.43 -13.88 -2.16
N PRO A 252 20.24 -13.44 -1.73
CA PRO A 252 20.10 -12.30 -0.82
C PRO A 252 20.82 -12.51 0.53
N LEU A 253 20.97 -13.76 0.96
CA LEU A 253 21.66 -14.20 2.17
C LEU A 253 22.55 -15.39 1.85
N GLU A 254 23.59 -15.65 2.67
CA GLU A 254 24.51 -16.79 2.46
C GLU A 254 23.79 -18.15 2.48
N ASN A 255 22.72 -18.27 3.27
CA ASN A 255 21.95 -19.51 3.41
C ASN A 255 20.79 -19.65 2.41
N ILE A 256 20.67 -18.73 1.44
CA ILE A 256 19.61 -18.73 0.44
C ILE A 256 20.21 -18.95 -0.94
N SER A 257 19.62 -19.86 -1.70
CA SER A 257 20.09 -20.20 -3.03
C SER A 257 19.99 -19.00 -3.99
N PRO A 258 21.03 -18.71 -4.80
CA PRO A 258 20.92 -17.71 -5.86
C PRO A 258 19.92 -18.11 -6.94
N HIS A 259 19.55 -19.39 -7.06
CA HIS A 259 18.72 -19.89 -8.15
C HIS A 259 17.22 -19.75 -7.91
N LYS A 260 16.78 -19.71 -6.65
CA LYS A 260 15.37 -19.56 -6.30
C LYS A 260 15.21 -18.97 -4.92
N TYR A 261 14.46 -17.89 -4.83
CA TYR A 261 14.11 -17.29 -3.55
C TYR A 261 12.95 -16.30 -3.74
N SER A 262 12.37 -15.89 -2.62
CA SER A 262 11.43 -14.78 -2.60
C SER A 262 11.67 -13.88 -1.38
N ILE A 263 11.35 -12.60 -1.54
CA ILE A 263 11.58 -11.55 -0.55
C ILE A 263 10.29 -10.76 -0.40
N ARG A 264 9.80 -10.63 0.83
CA ARG A 264 8.66 -9.79 1.17
C ARG A 264 9.13 -8.62 2.02
N TYR A 265 8.97 -7.41 1.50
CA TYR A 265 9.17 -6.15 2.22
C TYR A 265 7.82 -5.64 2.74
N GLU A 266 7.75 -5.35 4.03
CA GLU A 266 6.56 -4.85 4.71
C GLU A 266 6.90 -3.64 5.57
N GLY A 267 6.03 -2.64 5.54
CA GLY A 267 6.14 -1.46 6.38
C GLY A 267 5.35 -0.32 5.75
N TYR A 268 5.97 0.84 5.69
CA TYR A 268 5.33 2.07 5.29
C TYR A 268 6.25 2.96 4.46
N ILE A 269 5.66 3.72 3.55
CA ILE A 269 6.34 4.74 2.75
C ILE A 269 5.79 6.12 3.08
N PHE A 270 6.66 7.07 3.42
CA PHE A 270 6.29 8.47 3.62
C PHE A 270 6.20 9.21 2.30
N VAL A 271 5.09 9.92 2.08
CA VAL A 271 4.86 10.71 0.88
C VAL A 271 4.98 12.20 1.22
N PRO A 272 5.79 13.00 0.49
CA PRO A 272 6.08 14.38 0.91
C PRO A 272 4.97 15.39 0.58
N HIS A 273 4.19 15.17 -0.48
CA HIS A 273 3.07 16.04 -0.87
C HIS A 273 1.92 15.27 -1.50
N ASN A 274 0.72 15.84 -1.38
CA ASN A 274 -0.50 15.34 -1.98
C ASN A 274 -0.35 15.28 -3.50
N GLY A 275 -0.78 14.17 -4.10
CA GLY A 275 -0.80 14.05 -5.55
C GLY A 275 -0.99 12.63 -6.04
N THR A 276 -1.11 12.50 -7.35
CA THR A 276 -1.11 11.19 -8.01
C THR A 276 0.34 10.74 -8.22
N TYR A 277 0.67 9.58 -7.69
CA TYR A 277 1.98 8.94 -7.82
C TYR A 277 1.90 7.78 -8.81
N THR A 278 2.96 7.65 -9.60
CA THR A 278 3.22 6.47 -10.42
C THR A 278 4.53 5.86 -9.95
N PHE A 279 4.48 4.59 -9.55
CA PHE A 279 5.66 3.82 -9.22
C PHE A 279 6.18 3.15 -10.49
N THR A 280 7.49 3.18 -10.69
CA THR A 280 8.13 2.47 -11.80
C THR A 280 9.13 1.49 -11.21
N ILE A 281 9.00 0.23 -11.61
CA ILE A 281 9.98 -0.80 -11.27
C ILE A 281 10.92 -1.03 -12.46
N GLU A 282 12.15 -1.37 -12.15
CA GLU A 282 13.14 -1.88 -13.11
C GLU A 282 13.72 -3.17 -12.52
N THR A 283 13.37 -4.32 -13.08
CA THR A 283 13.70 -5.64 -12.49
C THR A 283 13.71 -6.74 -13.53
N ASP A 284 14.39 -7.83 -13.23
CA ASP A 284 14.36 -9.09 -13.97
C ASP A 284 13.72 -10.23 -13.16
N CYS A 285 12.96 -9.87 -12.12
CA CYS A 285 12.26 -10.76 -11.20
C CYS A 285 10.75 -10.57 -11.32
N TYR A 286 9.99 -11.53 -10.78
CA TYR A 286 8.55 -11.37 -10.64
C TYR A 286 8.24 -10.59 -9.38
N ILE A 287 7.20 -9.77 -9.45
CA ILE A 287 6.94 -8.78 -8.43
C ILE A 287 5.45 -8.47 -8.30
N ARG A 288 5.07 -8.10 -7.08
CA ARG A 288 3.77 -7.54 -6.74
C ARG A 288 4.00 -6.38 -5.77
N LEU A 289 3.43 -5.23 -6.10
CA LEU A 289 3.50 -4.02 -5.28
C LEU A 289 2.10 -3.63 -4.82
N LEU A 290 1.93 -3.55 -3.50
CA LEU A 290 0.74 -3.07 -2.85
C LEU A 290 1.04 -1.78 -2.10
N VAL A 291 0.18 -0.80 -2.28
CA VAL A 291 0.17 0.43 -1.49
C VAL A 291 -1.22 0.59 -0.90
N ASN A 292 -1.32 0.83 0.41
CA ASN A 292 -2.59 0.94 1.13
C ASN A 292 -3.51 -0.30 0.94
N ASN A 293 -2.91 -1.50 0.90
CA ASN A 293 -3.53 -2.79 0.58
C ASN A 293 -4.13 -2.90 -0.84
N LYS A 294 -3.94 -1.90 -1.72
CA LYS A 294 -4.32 -1.98 -3.12
C LYS A 294 -3.14 -2.49 -3.94
N VAL A 295 -3.36 -3.54 -4.72
CA VAL A 295 -2.40 -3.99 -5.73
C VAL A 295 -2.34 -2.94 -6.85
N ILE A 296 -1.21 -2.25 -6.97
CA ILE A 296 -1.02 -1.20 -7.98
C ILE A 296 -0.17 -1.64 -9.16
N LEU A 297 0.59 -2.72 -8.99
CA LEU A 297 1.48 -3.26 -10.02
C LEU A 297 1.73 -4.75 -9.77
N THR A 298 1.47 -5.58 -10.77
CA THR A 298 1.85 -7.00 -10.81
C THR A 298 2.66 -7.28 -12.07
N TYR A 299 3.65 -8.16 -11.94
CA TYR A 299 4.35 -8.73 -13.08
C TYR A 299 4.79 -10.15 -12.76
N GLY A 300 4.26 -11.11 -13.53
CA GLY A 300 4.55 -12.54 -13.46
C GLY A 300 4.13 -13.29 -12.19
N LEU A 301 3.55 -12.60 -11.19
CA LEU A 301 2.83 -13.21 -10.08
C LEU A 301 1.33 -13.07 -10.29
N GLU A 302 0.61 -14.19 -10.28
CA GLU A 302 -0.85 -14.26 -10.22
C GLU A 302 -1.31 -14.83 -8.88
N GLU A 303 -2.42 -14.29 -8.38
CA GLU A 303 -3.02 -14.69 -7.12
C GLU A 303 -4.21 -15.62 -7.38
N VAL A 304 -4.08 -16.87 -6.94
CA VAL A 304 -5.16 -17.86 -6.92
C VAL A 304 -5.70 -17.91 -5.50
N VAL A 305 -6.89 -17.35 -5.31
CA VAL A 305 -7.65 -17.52 -4.07
C VAL A 305 -8.30 -18.90 -4.14
N ASP A 306 -7.90 -19.82 -3.26
CA ASP A 306 -8.64 -21.07 -3.06
C ASP A 306 -10.05 -20.69 -2.59
N MET A 307 -11.02 -20.67 -3.50
CA MET A 307 -12.43 -20.62 -3.13
C MET A 307 -12.72 -21.95 -2.44
N THR A 308 -12.86 -21.95 -1.12
CA THR A 308 -13.45 -23.09 -0.43
C THR A 308 -14.84 -23.33 -1.03
N ASP A 309 -15.07 -24.54 -1.52
CA ASP A 309 -16.26 -24.99 -2.27
C ASP A 309 -17.59 -24.69 -1.57
N GLU A 310 -18.16 -23.50 -1.77
CA GLU A 310 -19.59 -23.25 -1.58
C GLU A 310 -20.30 -22.63 -2.79
N ASN A 311 -19.57 -22.23 -3.86
CA ASN A 311 -20.17 -21.56 -5.02
C ASN A 311 -20.08 -22.32 -6.36
N MET A 312 -19.84 -23.63 -6.34
CA MET A 312 -19.95 -24.48 -7.55
C MET A 312 -21.30 -25.19 -7.66
N TYR A 313 -22.42 -24.44 -7.57
CA TYR A 313 -23.73 -24.90 -8.02
C TYR A 313 -24.53 -23.75 -8.64
N HIS A 314 -24.12 -23.28 -9.81
CA HIS A 314 -25.05 -22.83 -10.84
C HIS A 314 -24.31 -22.68 -12.16
N TYR A 315 -24.28 -23.75 -12.95
CA TYR A 315 -24.51 -23.80 -14.39
C TYR A 315 -24.07 -25.18 -14.88
N ASN A 316 -25.05 -26.08 -15.02
CA ASN A 316 -25.14 -27.08 -16.10
C ASN A 316 -26.36 -27.96 -15.80
N GLN A 317 -27.53 -27.53 -16.26
CA GLN A 317 -28.58 -28.46 -16.65
C GLN A 317 -28.21 -28.98 -18.04
N HIS A 318 -27.69 -30.20 -18.11
CA HIS A 318 -28.24 -31.20 -19.03
C HIS A 318 -27.77 -32.61 -18.66
N ASP A 319 -28.80 -33.43 -18.44
CA ASP A 319 -28.88 -34.88 -18.60
C ASP A 319 -28.43 -35.83 -17.47
N MET A 320 -29.42 -36.66 -17.11
CA MET A 320 -29.50 -37.74 -16.14
C MET A 320 -28.45 -38.84 -16.35
N TYR A 321 -28.06 -39.56 -15.29
CA TYR A 321 -28.50 -40.94 -15.00
C TYR A 321 -28.10 -41.36 -13.57
N GLN A 322 -28.93 -42.21 -12.96
CA GLN A 322 -28.90 -42.74 -11.59
C GLN A 322 -27.67 -43.62 -11.29
N TYR A 323 -27.21 -43.60 -10.02
CA TYR A 323 -27.04 -44.83 -9.23
C TYR A 323 -26.97 -44.54 -7.72
N ASN A 324 -27.68 -45.36 -6.94
CA ASN A 324 -27.69 -45.39 -5.47
C ASN A 324 -26.40 -46.04 -4.95
N ASP A 325 -25.87 -45.58 -3.82
CA ASP A 325 -25.80 -46.39 -2.60
C ASP A 325 -25.25 -45.56 -1.43
N GLY A 326 -25.91 -45.70 -0.27
CA GLY A 326 -25.64 -44.92 0.93
C GLY A 326 -24.71 -45.63 1.89
N TYR A 327 -24.01 -44.86 2.73
CA TYR A 327 -23.71 -45.19 4.11
C TYR A 327 -23.51 -43.89 4.90
N LYS A 328 -24.34 -43.68 5.93
CA LYS A 328 -24.15 -42.67 6.97
C LYS A 328 -23.14 -43.17 7.98
N LEU A 329 -22.14 -42.34 8.32
CA LEU A 329 -21.35 -42.47 9.54
C LEU A 329 -21.18 -41.10 10.18
N ASN A 330 -21.85 -40.92 11.31
CA ASN A 330 -21.71 -39.80 12.23
C ASN A 330 -20.44 -40.00 13.08
N THR A 331 -19.54 -39.02 13.12
CA THR A 331 -18.84 -38.58 14.35
C THR A 331 -18.27 -37.16 14.14
N PRO A 332 -18.43 -36.22 15.11
CA PRO A 332 -17.90 -34.86 15.00
C PRO A 332 -16.61 -34.71 15.80
N PHE A 333 -15.49 -34.49 15.13
CA PHE A 333 -14.29 -33.90 15.75
C PHE A 333 -13.54 -33.08 14.70
N SER A 334 -13.82 -31.78 14.66
CA SER A 334 -12.96 -30.81 13.99
C SER A 334 -12.46 -29.80 15.02
N PHE A 335 -11.17 -29.90 15.33
CA PHE A 335 -10.42 -28.80 15.91
C PHE A 335 -10.39 -27.66 14.89
N SER A 336 -10.94 -26.51 15.24
CA SER A 336 -10.87 -25.31 14.42
C SER A 336 -9.48 -24.68 14.56
N TYR A 337 -8.61 -24.91 13.58
CA TYR A 337 -7.50 -23.99 13.29
C TYR A 337 -8.06 -22.76 12.55
N PRO A 338 -7.46 -21.57 12.73
CA PRO A 338 -7.93 -20.35 12.08
C PRO A 338 -7.92 -20.52 10.55
N GLN A 339 -9.04 -20.17 9.90
CA GLN A 339 -9.17 -20.12 8.45
C GLN A 339 -8.22 -19.06 7.89
N TYR A 340 -7.04 -19.48 7.48
CA TYR A 340 -6.26 -18.76 6.49
C TYR A 340 -6.82 -19.13 5.12
N SER A 341 -7.36 -18.16 4.38
CA SER A 341 -7.46 -18.30 2.93
C SER A 341 -6.04 -18.55 2.42
N HIS A 342 -5.73 -19.77 1.99
CA HIS A 342 -4.43 -20.06 1.40
C HIS A 342 -4.35 -19.34 0.06
N ILE A 343 -3.61 -18.24 0.04
CA ILE A 343 -3.25 -17.53 -1.18
C ILE A 343 -2.22 -18.40 -1.90
N LYS A 344 -2.57 -18.95 -3.06
CA LYS A 344 -1.62 -19.64 -3.93
C LYS A 344 -1.12 -18.67 -4.99
N TYR A 345 0.16 -18.70 -5.26
CA TYR A 345 0.77 -17.88 -6.30
C TYR A 345 1.07 -18.75 -7.54
N THR A 346 0.69 -18.28 -8.72
CA THR A 346 1.05 -18.91 -10.01
C THR A 346 1.98 -17.99 -10.80
N LEU A 347 2.81 -18.60 -11.66
CA LEU A 347 3.76 -17.90 -12.54
C LEU A 347 3.24 -17.91 -13.97
N ASN A 348 3.23 -16.74 -14.62
CA ASN A 348 2.93 -16.64 -16.05
C ASN A 348 4.17 -16.94 -16.89
N ASN A 349 4.02 -17.81 -17.90
CA ASN A 349 5.09 -18.30 -18.76
C ASN A 349 5.37 -17.40 -19.99
N ASP A 350 4.73 -16.23 -20.08
CA ASP A 350 4.87 -15.34 -21.23
C ASP A 350 6.00 -14.32 -21.03
N ASP A 351 7.00 -14.45 -21.91
CA ASP A 351 8.04 -13.48 -22.33
C ASP A 351 9.29 -13.16 -21.47
N LEU A 352 10.42 -13.59 -22.06
CA LEU A 352 11.76 -12.98 -22.22
C LEU A 352 12.51 -12.42 -20.99
N SER A 353 13.64 -13.09 -20.73
CA SER A 353 14.67 -12.82 -19.71
C SER A 353 15.47 -11.52 -19.94
N GLU A 354 14.81 -10.36 -19.92
CA GLU A 354 15.46 -9.04 -19.93
C GLU A 354 15.01 -8.20 -18.72
N ILE A 355 15.81 -7.19 -18.36
CA ILE A 355 15.41 -6.22 -17.33
C ILE A 355 14.21 -5.45 -17.87
N ILE A 356 13.06 -5.66 -17.26
CA ILE A 356 11.82 -4.98 -17.63
C ILE A 356 11.66 -3.70 -16.85
N LYS A 357 11.04 -2.70 -17.48
CA LYS A 357 10.62 -1.46 -16.83
C LYS A 357 9.11 -1.32 -16.93
N LYS A 358 8.42 -1.37 -15.79
CA LYS A 358 6.95 -1.35 -15.74
C LYS A 358 6.45 -0.25 -14.81
N ASN A 359 5.40 0.46 -15.24
CA ASN A 359 4.75 1.49 -14.46
C ASN A 359 3.53 0.90 -13.74
N SER A 360 3.27 1.41 -12.53
CA SER A 360 2.07 1.09 -11.78
C SER A 360 0.86 1.79 -12.37
N ILE A 361 -0.33 1.32 -12.00
CA ILE A 361 -1.53 2.15 -12.09
C ILE A 361 -1.28 3.39 -11.22
N PRO A 362 -1.62 4.61 -11.70
CA PRO A 362 -1.48 5.82 -10.89
C PRO A 362 -2.34 5.71 -9.61
N ILE A 363 -1.77 6.07 -8.47
CA ILE A 363 -2.45 6.05 -7.17
C ILE A 363 -2.38 7.43 -6.52
N GLU A 364 -3.51 7.94 -6.02
CA GLU A 364 -3.52 9.16 -5.22
C GLU A 364 -2.99 8.88 -3.81
N LEU A 365 -2.01 9.65 -3.37
CA LEU A 365 -1.40 9.55 -2.05
C LEU A 365 -1.42 10.92 -1.35
N LEU A 366 -1.49 10.88 -0.03
CA LEU A 366 -1.54 12.06 0.83
C LEU A 366 -0.13 12.39 1.31
N GLY A 367 0.24 13.66 1.15
CA GLY A 367 1.51 14.20 1.58
C GLY A 367 1.54 14.45 3.08
N GLY A 368 2.70 14.21 3.70
CA GLY A 368 2.88 14.29 5.13
C GLY A 368 2.43 13.04 5.88
N GLU A 369 1.94 12.01 5.19
CA GLU A 369 1.49 10.76 5.78
C GLU A 369 2.35 9.58 5.32
N LYS A 370 2.34 8.53 6.14
CA LYS A 370 2.94 7.23 5.82
C LYS A 370 1.85 6.29 5.31
N HIS A 371 2.07 5.69 4.16
CA HIS A 371 1.15 4.75 3.53
C HIS A 371 1.68 3.33 3.66
N LYS A 372 0.79 2.37 3.92
CA LYS A 372 1.21 0.97 4.04
C LYS A 372 1.81 0.50 2.71
N PHE A 373 2.98 -0.10 2.79
CA PHE A 373 3.79 -0.48 1.66
C PHE A 373 4.15 -1.96 1.78
N VAL A 374 3.77 -2.75 0.78
CA VAL A 374 4.14 -4.16 0.67
C VAL A 374 4.70 -4.42 -0.72
N LEU A 375 5.91 -4.93 -0.76
CA LEU A 375 6.60 -5.29 -2.01
C LEU A 375 7.02 -6.75 -1.91
N GLU A 376 6.50 -7.56 -2.82
CA GLU A 376 6.81 -8.97 -2.94
C GLU A 376 7.67 -9.16 -4.19
N ILE A 377 8.81 -9.84 -4.06
CA ILE A 377 9.73 -10.14 -5.16
C ILE A 377 10.02 -11.64 -5.16
N SER A 378 9.92 -12.28 -6.32
CA SER A 378 10.20 -13.69 -6.53
C SER A 378 11.18 -13.87 -7.68
N HIS A 379 12.26 -14.60 -7.44
CA HIS A 379 13.34 -14.83 -8.39
C HIS A 379 13.50 -16.31 -8.67
N SER A 380 13.53 -16.69 -9.95
CA SER A 380 13.81 -18.06 -10.42
C SER A 380 14.80 -18.04 -11.58
N ALA A 381 15.94 -18.73 -11.41
CA ALA A 381 16.94 -18.95 -12.45
C ALA A 381 16.40 -19.79 -13.61
N HIS A 382 15.50 -20.74 -13.33
CA HIS A 382 14.94 -21.66 -14.33
C HIS A 382 14.10 -20.98 -15.42
N LEU A 383 13.73 -19.72 -15.21
CA LEU A 383 12.94 -18.92 -16.15
C LEU A 383 13.79 -17.87 -16.88
N LYS A 384 15.11 -17.83 -16.62
CA LYS A 384 16.06 -16.94 -17.30
C LYS A 384 16.90 -17.73 -18.31
N TYR A 385 17.08 -17.19 -19.51
CA TYR A 385 17.95 -17.76 -20.55
C TYR A 385 19.36 -17.15 -20.57
N LYS A 386 19.56 -15.99 -19.91
CA LYS A 386 20.84 -15.30 -19.74
C LYS A 386 21.00 -14.83 -18.29
N ASN A 387 22.23 -14.89 -17.77
CA ASN A 387 22.60 -14.50 -16.40
C ASN A 387 21.69 -15.12 -15.33
N GLU A 388 21.55 -16.45 -15.38
CA GLU A 388 20.65 -17.26 -14.54
C GLU A 388 20.81 -17.01 -13.03
N GLU A 389 22.03 -16.69 -12.57
CA GLU A 389 22.34 -16.44 -11.16
C GLU A 389 22.36 -14.96 -10.78
N SER A 390 21.87 -14.09 -11.66
CA SER A 390 21.75 -12.66 -11.38
C SER A 390 20.31 -12.27 -11.13
N SER A 391 20.11 -11.28 -10.28
CA SER A 391 18.81 -10.71 -9.97
C SER A 391 18.96 -9.23 -9.64
N SER A 392 18.08 -8.40 -10.17
CA SER A 392 18.12 -6.96 -9.94
C SER A 392 16.73 -6.39 -9.67
N PHE A 393 16.67 -5.39 -8.80
CA PHE A 393 15.45 -4.65 -8.52
C PHE A 393 15.78 -3.19 -8.21
N LYS A 394 15.05 -2.27 -8.85
CA LYS A 394 15.02 -0.85 -8.51
C LYS A 394 13.60 -0.32 -8.50
N LEU A 395 13.29 0.52 -7.52
CA LEU A 395 12.02 1.21 -7.39
C LEU A 395 12.16 2.72 -7.55
N TYR A 396 11.34 3.27 -8.44
CA TYR A 396 11.24 4.69 -8.71
C TYR A 396 9.81 5.16 -8.41
N TRP A 397 9.66 6.45 -8.18
CA TRP A 397 8.36 7.13 -8.15
C TRP A 397 8.37 8.39 -9.01
N LYS A 398 7.20 8.85 -9.39
CA LYS A 398 6.97 10.12 -10.08
C LYS A 398 5.66 10.71 -9.61
N SER A 399 5.59 12.02 -9.46
CA SER A 399 4.33 12.75 -9.23
C SER A 399 4.35 14.09 -9.98
N SER A 400 3.31 14.91 -9.83
CA SER A 400 3.24 16.24 -10.44
C SER A 400 4.37 17.18 -9.98
N ARG A 401 4.86 17.02 -8.76
CA ARG A 401 5.96 17.85 -8.19
C ARG A 401 7.29 17.09 -8.06
N ILE A 402 7.33 15.78 -8.32
CA ILE A 402 8.56 14.95 -8.26
C ILE A 402 8.84 14.40 -9.64
N HIS A 403 9.97 14.81 -10.23
CA HIS A 403 10.53 14.13 -11.39
C HIS A 403 10.90 12.70 -11.04
N GLN A 404 10.85 11.80 -12.02
CA GLN A 404 11.11 10.39 -11.77
C GLN A 404 12.49 10.17 -11.13
N GLN A 405 12.50 9.66 -9.91
CA GLN A 405 13.72 9.41 -9.13
C GLN A 405 13.60 8.11 -8.33
N ILE A 406 14.74 7.57 -7.92
CA ILE A 406 14.80 6.40 -7.02
C ILE A 406 14.27 6.82 -5.65
N ILE A 407 13.43 5.97 -5.06
CA ILE A 407 12.92 6.20 -3.70
C ILE A 407 14.08 5.98 -2.72
N GLN A 408 14.47 7.04 -2.03
CA GLN A 408 15.55 7.00 -1.06
C GLN A 408 15.11 6.28 0.21
N SER A 409 16.06 5.65 0.91
CA SER A 409 15.80 4.86 2.11
C SER A 409 15.08 5.63 3.21
N HIS A 410 15.33 6.95 3.33
CA HIS A 410 14.71 7.81 4.34
C HIS A 410 13.18 7.98 4.21
N TYR A 411 12.57 7.47 3.13
CA TYR A 411 11.12 7.43 2.97
C TYR A 411 10.49 6.14 3.52
N PHE A 412 11.27 5.13 3.92
CA PHE A 412 10.75 3.85 4.39
C PHE A 412 10.76 3.73 5.92
N PHE A 413 9.68 3.15 6.46
CA PHE A 413 9.46 2.98 7.89
C PHE A 413 8.89 1.60 8.22
N THR A 414 9.36 0.94 9.28
CA THR A 414 8.84 -0.38 9.67
C THR A 414 7.46 -0.24 10.28
N GLU A 415 7.27 0.84 11.03
CA GLU A 415 6.03 1.17 11.71
C GLU A 415 5.56 2.59 11.36
N ASN A 416 4.26 2.77 11.42
CA ASN A 416 3.64 4.07 11.22
C ASN A 416 3.42 4.74 12.59
N ILE A 417 4.52 5.02 13.29
CA ILE A 417 4.46 5.74 14.56
C ILE A 417 3.97 7.17 14.28
N ILE A 418 2.88 7.57 14.94
CA ILE A 418 2.38 8.95 14.88
C ILE A 418 3.39 9.83 15.64
N PRO A 419 4.00 10.84 15.01
CA PRO A 419 4.96 11.69 15.70
C PRO A 419 4.28 12.47 16.84
N PRO A 420 5.01 12.83 17.91
CA PRO A 420 4.49 13.69 18.98
C PRO A 420 3.99 15.03 18.43
N THR A 421 3.09 15.69 19.15
CA THR A 421 2.67 17.06 18.85
C THR A 421 3.86 18.02 18.93
N ARG A 422 4.09 18.76 17.84
CA ARG A 422 5.18 19.74 17.72
C ARG A 422 4.68 21.09 17.25
N PHE A 423 5.34 22.13 17.75
CA PHE A 423 5.16 23.50 17.29
C PHE A 423 6.23 23.86 16.25
N SER A 424 5.83 24.59 15.21
CA SER A 424 6.72 25.08 14.15
C SER A 424 6.21 26.41 13.60
N SER A 425 7.00 27.08 12.74
CA SER A 425 6.70 28.42 12.22
C SER A 425 6.66 29.53 13.29
N LEU A 426 7.40 29.34 14.40
CA LEU A 426 7.48 30.28 15.51
C LEU A 426 8.82 31.04 15.51
N ASP A 427 8.78 32.28 15.96
CA ASP A 427 9.97 33.12 16.15
C ASP A 427 10.71 32.72 17.44
N PRO A 428 11.96 32.19 17.36
CA PRO A 428 12.71 31.78 18.53
C PRO A 428 13.06 32.94 19.45
N ASP A 429 13.02 34.20 19.02
CA ASP A 429 13.26 35.37 19.87
C ASP A 429 12.06 35.72 20.75
N ILE A 430 10.86 35.27 20.37
CA ILE A 430 9.61 35.59 21.07
C ILE A 430 9.15 34.43 21.97
N PHE A 431 9.37 33.19 21.54
CA PHE A 431 8.83 31.99 22.18
C PHE A 431 9.92 31.06 22.73
N GLU A 432 9.56 30.19 23.67
CA GLU A 432 10.43 29.16 24.25
C GLU A 432 9.61 27.90 24.58
N LEU A 433 10.20 26.72 24.42
CA LEU A 433 9.56 25.43 24.72
C LEU A 433 9.81 24.99 26.16
N GLY A 434 8.88 24.19 26.70
CA GLY A 434 9.02 23.49 27.97
C GLY A 434 7.96 22.41 28.12
N LEU A 435 7.81 21.88 29.33
CA LEU A 435 6.78 20.92 29.68
C LEU A 435 5.94 21.48 30.81
N VAL A 436 4.62 21.30 30.77
CA VAL A 436 3.73 21.71 31.85
C VAL A 436 4.03 20.85 33.08
N ASP A 437 4.48 21.47 34.16
CA ASP A 437 4.71 20.81 35.44
C ASP A 437 4.55 21.81 36.59
N ILE A 438 4.36 21.31 37.81
CA ILE A 438 4.38 22.13 39.02
C ILE A 438 5.79 22.70 39.18
N ASN A 439 5.88 23.99 39.51
CA ASN A 439 7.10 24.81 39.56
C ASN A 439 7.71 25.18 38.20
N GLN A 440 7.08 24.85 37.08
CA GLN A 440 7.56 25.26 35.77
C GLN A 440 7.35 26.76 35.52
N GLN A 441 8.33 27.40 34.89
CA GLN A 441 8.25 28.80 34.43
C GLN A 441 7.31 28.96 33.23
N VAL A 442 6.50 30.01 33.26
CA VAL A 442 5.42 30.21 32.28
C VAL A 442 5.77 31.24 31.20
N TYR A 443 6.63 32.20 31.52
CA TYR A 443 7.04 33.26 30.60
C TYR A 443 8.50 33.14 30.21
N LYS A 444 8.82 33.51 28.97
CA LYS A 444 10.19 33.55 28.45
C LYS A 444 11.00 34.70 29.06
N ASN A 445 10.40 35.87 29.20
CA ASN A 445 11.07 37.09 29.66
C ASN A 445 11.02 37.28 31.19
N ASN A 446 10.31 36.41 31.93
CA ASN A 446 10.20 36.52 33.37
C ASN A 446 10.13 35.14 34.04
N ASN A 447 11.24 34.78 34.69
CA ASN A 447 11.46 33.48 35.33
C ASN A 447 10.83 33.36 36.72
N ASN A 448 10.24 34.43 37.26
CA ASN A 448 9.69 34.43 38.61
C ASN A 448 8.30 33.82 38.67
N TRP A 449 7.56 33.78 37.55
CA TRP A 449 6.22 33.22 37.50
C TRP A 449 6.25 31.72 37.24
N ILE A 450 5.76 30.95 38.20
CA ILE A 450 5.71 29.49 38.12
C ILE A 450 4.29 28.96 38.27
N ILE A 451 4.03 27.78 37.68
CA ILE A 451 2.78 27.04 37.88
C ILE A 451 2.77 26.45 39.28
N THR A 452 1.73 26.74 40.07
CA THR A 452 1.55 26.17 41.41
C THR A 452 0.44 25.14 41.48
N ASN A 453 -0.57 25.28 40.61
CA ASN A 453 -1.69 24.35 40.55
C ASN A 453 -2.16 24.20 39.11
N VAL A 454 -2.25 22.95 38.66
CA VAL A 454 -2.72 22.55 37.34
C VAL A 454 -3.36 21.18 37.46
N ASN A 455 -4.46 20.95 36.72
CA ASN A 455 -5.10 19.64 36.66
C ASN A 455 -4.09 18.60 36.13
N THR A 456 -4.05 17.41 36.75
CA THR A 456 -3.09 16.33 36.43
C THR A 456 -3.11 15.94 34.96
N LYS A 457 -4.26 16.08 34.27
CA LYS A 457 -4.40 15.81 32.83
C LYS A 457 -3.54 16.68 31.92
N TYR A 458 -3.05 17.82 32.39
CA TYR A 458 -2.19 18.73 31.61
C TYR A 458 -0.70 18.59 31.91
N VAL A 459 -0.33 17.84 32.96
CA VAL A 459 1.08 17.65 33.34
C VAL A 459 1.79 16.81 32.28
N GLY A 460 2.99 17.24 31.89
CA GLY A 460 3.81 16.61 30.84
C GLY A 460 3.50 17.07 29.42
N LEU A 461 2.51 17.94 29.20
CA LEU A 461 2.21 18.48 27.88
C LEU A 461 3.28 19.50 27.43
N HIS A 462 3.53 19.56 26.12
CA HIS A 462 4.43 20.56 25.54
C HIS A 462 3.88 21.98 25.77
N LEU A 463 4.61 22.77 26.55
CA LEU A 463 4.34 24.16 26.89
C LEU A 463 5.12 25.08 25.96
N LEU A 464 4.43 26.04 25.36
CA LEU A 464 4.98 27.17 24.65
C LEU A 464 4.89 28.42 25.54
N LYS A 465 6.02 28.80 26.11
CA LYS A 465 6.17 30.01 26.92
C LYS A 465 6.12 31.24 26.01
N THR A 466 5.45 32.28 26.49
CA THR A 466 5.34 33.57 25.78
C THR A 466 5.91 34.70 26.65
N GLN A 467 5.76 35.96 26.22
CA GLN A 467 6.12 37.11 27.04
C GLN A 467 5.00 37.46 28.03
N GLU A 468 5.36 37.88 29.26
CA GLU A 468 4.36 38.34 30.26
C GLU A 468 3.52 39.51 29.72
N HIS A 469 4.13 40.35 28.88
CA HIS A 469 3.49 41.49 28.23
C HIS A 469 3.79 41.44 26.73
N PRO A 470 2.96 40.76 25.92
CA PRO A 470 3.20 40.63 24.48
C PRO A 470 3.14 41.99 23.78
N THR A 471 4.19 42.32 23.01
CA THR A 471 4.33 43.59 22.26
C THR A 471 4.11 43.45 20.75
N TYR A 472 3.91 42.23 20.27
CA TYR A 472 3.74 41.90 18.86
C TYR A 472 2.25 41.70 18.53
N ASN A 473 1.85 42.08 17.32
CA ASN A 473 0.43 42.12 16.93
C ASN A 473 -0.07 40.80 16.31
N ASN A 474 0.84 39.98 15.77
CA ASN A 474 0.50 38.73 15.12
C ASN A 474 1.63 37.69 15.20
N PHE A 475 1.27 36.42 15.08
CA PHE A 475 2.20 35.32 14.86
C PHE A 475 1.51 34.16 14.14
N SER A 476 2.31 33.29 13.53
CA SER A 476 1.84 32.04 12.93
C SER A 476 2.35 30.86 13.77
N LEU A 477 1.58 29.79 13.82
CA LEU A 477 1.95 28.56 14.52
C LEU A 477 1.49 27.38 13.69
N SER A 478 2.39 26.47 13.34
CA SER A 478 2.07 25.21 12.68
C SER A 478 2.23 24.02 13.63
N ILE A 479 1.22 23.17 13.66
CA ILE A 479 1.18 21.94 14.46
C ILE A 479 1.12 20.74 13.52
N ASN A 480 2.02 19.78 13.73
CA ASN A 480 2.27 18.65 12.82
C ASN A 480 1.21 17.54 12.87
N THR A 481 0.48 17.38 13.97
CA THR A 481 -0.50 16.30 14.18
C THR A 481 -1.84 16.82 14.69
N ALA A 482 -2.89 15.99 14.61
CA ALA A 482 -4.17 16.27 15.24
C ALA A 482 -3.98 16.51 16.75
N SER A 483 -4.24 17.73 17.20
CA SER A 483 -3.89 18.18 18.55
C SER A 483 -4.91 19.17 19.10
N ASN A 484 -5.10 19.16 20.40
CA ASN A 484 -5.78 20.23 21.11
C ASN A 484 -4.76 21.29 21.48
N LEU A 485 -4.99 22.52 21.05
CA LEU A 485 -4.20 23.67 21.45
C LEU A 485 -4.89 24.37 22.61
N PHE A 486 -4.36 24.22 23.82
CA PHE A 486 -4.85 24.90 25.01
C PHE A 486 -4.19 26.26 25.16
N ILE A 487 -4.98 27.27 25.51
CA ILE A 487 -4.55 28.64 25.74
C ILE A 487 -5.02 29.05 27.11
N ALA A 488 -4.08 29.29 28.01
CA ALA A 488 -4.35 29.87 29.32
C ALA A 488 -4.27 31.39 29.23
N SER A 489 -5.30 32.08 29.72
CA SER A 489 -5.36 33.55 29.79
C SER A 489 -6.00 34.01 31.11
N PRO A 490 -5.75 35.24 31.60
CA PRO A 490 -6.32 35.71 32.86
C PRO A 490 -7.84 35.66 32.87
N ILE A 491 -8.43 35.32 34.01
CA ILE A 491 -9.90 35.22 34.16
C ILE A 491 -10.58 36.55 33.86
N ASP A 492 -10.03 37.64 34.40
CA ASP A 492 -10.61 39.01 34.35
C ASP A 492 -10.42 39.74 33.01
N ASN A 493 -9.62 39.17 32.09
CA ASN A 493 -9.32 39.79 30.81
C ASN A 493 -10.13 39.15 29.67
N VAL A 494 -10.31 39.93 28.60
CA VAL A 494 -10.80 39.42 27.31
C VAL A 494 -9.80 38.40 26.78
N PHE A 495 -10.29 37.37 26.10
CA PHE A 495 -9.44 36.36 25.48
C PHE A 495 -8.46 37.03 24.49
N PRO A 496 -7.14 36.76 24.58
CA PRO A 496 -6.14 37.60 23.93
C PRO A 496 -5.95 37.33 22.44
N LEU A 497 -6.50 36.24 21.90
CA LEU A 497 -6.25 35.79 20.53
C LEU A 497 -7.50 35.87 19.66
N SER A 498 -7.34 36.30 18.40
CA SER A 498 -8.41 36.26 17.39
C SER A 498 -7.91 35.74 16.03
N PRO A 499 -8.79 35.11 15.22
CA PRO A 499 -8.42 34.57 13.92
C PRO A 499 -8.11 35.66 12.88
N TYR A 500 -7.20 35.35 11.95
CA TYR A 500 -6.98 36.15 10.74
C TYR A 500 -8.13 35.95 9.73
N LYS A 501 -8.37 36.90 8.81
CA LYS A 501 -9.54 36.91 7.89
C LYS A 501 -9.80 35.60 7.12
N ASP A 502 -8.76 34.82 6.86
CA ASP A 502 -8.83 33.57 6.09
C ASP A 502 -8.77 32.30 6.96
N SER A 503 -8.69 32.45 8.29
CA SER A 503 -8.47 31.36 9.24
C SER A 503 -9.71 31.11 10.09
N LEU A 504 -10.42 30.01 9.83
CA LEU A 504 -11.65 29.64 10.55
C LEU A 504 -11.34 28.67 11.71
N TRP A 505 -10.87 29.19 12.85
CA TRP A 505 -10.80 28.40 14.08
C TRP A 505 -11.74 28.96 15.15
N LYS A 506 -12.36 28.05 15.92
CA LYS A 506 -13.24 28.37 17.04
C LYS A 506 -12.56 28.02 18.35
N VAL A 507 -12.83 28.84 19.36
CA VAL A 507 -12.31 28.66 20.72
C VAL A 507 -13.43 28.17 21.60
N PHE A 508 -13.13 27.17 22.41
CA PHE A 508 -14.07 26.55 23.33
C PHE A 508 -13.54 26.65 24.76
N ASP A 509 -14.46 26.78 25.72
CA ASP A 509 -14.12 26.83 27.14
C ASP A 509 -13.96 25.41 27.71
N THR A 510 -12.89 25.17 28.48
CA THR A 510 -12.70 23.90 29.20
C THR A 510 -13.38 23.88 30.56
N GLY A 511 -13.59 25.06 31.16
CA GLY A 511 -13.99 25.21 32.57
C GLY A 511 -12.83 25.05 33.57
N ASP A 512 -11.63 24.68 33.12
CA ASP A 512 -10.47 24.51 33.98
C ASP A 512 -9.71 25.82 34.23
N ILE A 513 -9.02 25.86 35.38
CA ILE A 513 -8.22 26.99 35.82
C ILE A 513 -6.79 26.51 36.13
N ILE A 514 -5.79 27.31 35.75
CA ILE A 514 -4.39 27.17 36.18
C ILE A 514 -4.03 28.33 37.10
N GLU A 515 -3.32 28.04 38.18
CA GLU A 515 -2.80 29.05 39.10
C GLU A 515 -1.29 29.21 38.93
N ILE A 516 -0.86 30.47 38.84
CA ILE A 516 0.55 30.83 38.79
C ILE A 516 0.91 31.77 39.94
N GLU A 517 2.12 31.63 40.46
CA GLU A 517 2.64 32.44 41.57
C GLU A 517 3.99 33.06 41.20
N ASN A 518 4.18 34.32 41.60
CA ASN A 518 5.46 35.00 41.46
C ASN A 518 6.36 34.66 42.67
N LYS A 519 7.47 33.97 42.43
CA LYS A 519 8.59 33.85 43.37
C LYS A 519 9.22 35.24 43.52
N GLY A 520 8.77 36.00 44.50
CA GLY A 520 9.27 37.36 44.72
C GLY A 520 10.79 37.41 44.88
N ASN A 521 11.42 38.48 44.40
CA ASN A 521 12.84 38.70 44.62
C ASN A 521 13.09 39.00 46.12
N SER A 522 14.05 38.29 46.72
CA SER A 522 14.54 38.59 48.06
C SER A 522 15.24 39.95 48.04
N ASN A 523 14.48 41.01 48.34
CA ASN A 523 15.05 42.29 48.70
C ASN A 523 15.15 42.36 50.23
N ASN A 524 16.26 42.92 50.72
CA ASN A 524 16.78 42.92 52.10
C ASN A 524 15.88 43.47 53.23
N ASN A 525 14.55 43.33 53.18
CA ASN A 525 13.66 43.54 54.32
C ASN A 525 12.49 42.54 54.25
N ASN A 526 12.34 41.73 55.30
CA ASN A 526 11.46 40.56 55.44
C ASN A 526 9.96 40.79 55.12
N ASN A 527 9.58 40.91 53.85
CA ASN A 527 8.22 40.63 53.37
C ASN A 527 8.25 40.26 51.88
N ILE A 528 8.33 38.95 51.59
CA ILE A 528 8.16 38.43 50.23
C ILE A 528 6.66 38.53 49.89
N ILE A 529 6.27 39.47 49.04
CA ILE A 529 4.89 39.59 48.57
C ILE A 529 4.71 38.62 47.40
N TYR A 530 4.14 37.46 47.70
CA TYR A 530 3.70 36.50 46.68
C TYR A 530 2.45 37.04 45.98
N LYS A 531 2.52 37.23 44.67
CA LYS A 531 1.35 37.55 43.84
C LYS A 531 0.88 36.29 43.15
N LYS A 532 -0.39 35.93 43.38
CA LYS A 532 -1.07 34.82 42.70
C LYS A 532 -1.96 35.36 41.59
N LYS A 533 -1.99 34.67 40.45
CA LYS A 533 -2.91 34.95 39.34
C LYS A 533 -3.58 33.64 38.91
N GLN A 534 -4.86 33.75 38.55
CA GLN A 534 -5.63 32.63 38.02
C GLN A 534 -5.91 32.82 36.53
N PHE A 535 -5.73 31.74 35.78
CA PHE A 535 -5.88 31.72 34.32
C PHE A 535 -6.96 30.72 33.94
N LYS A 536 -7.95 31.15 33.15
CA LYS A 536 -8.91 30.23 32.50
C LYS A 536 -8.26 29.55 31.31
N ILE A 537 -8.53 28.27 31.14
CA ILE A 537 -8.05 27.50 30.00
C ILE A 537 -9.16 27.43 28.96
N LYS A 538 -8.84 27.89 27.75
CA LYS A 538 -9.64 27.62 26.55
C LYS A 538 -8.87 26.72 25.61
N PHE A 539 -9.52 26.12 24.64
CA PHE A 539 -8.84 25.29 23.65
C PHE A 539 -9.34 25.55 22.22
N ILE A 540 -8.46 25.23 21.27
CA ILE A 540 -8.74 25.17 19.85
C ILE A 540 -8.49 23.72 19.40
N PRO A 541 -9.52 23.00 18.92
CA PRO A 541 -9.35 21.64 18.45
C PRO A 541 -8.80 21.61 17.02
N LEU A 542 -7.77 20.82 16.78
CA LEU A 542 -7.19 20.61 15.45
C LEU A 542 -7.34 19.13 15.09
N LYS A 543 -8.20 18.84 14.12
CA LYS A 543 -8.44 17.47 13.61
C LYS A 543 -7.29 16.96 12.76
N ASN A 544 -6.56 17.85 12.10
CA ASN A 544 -5.45 17.54 11.19
C ASN A 544 -4.26 18.48 11.45
N LYS A 545 -3.12 18.17 10.83
CA LYS A 545 -1.99 19.12 10.70
C LYS A 545 -2.53 20.47 10.21
N SER A 546 -2.22 21.53 10.95
CA SER A 546 -2.81 22.85 10.71
C SER A 546 -1.78 23.95 10.91
N GLU A 547 -1.89 25.03 10.13
CA GLU A 547 -1.19 26.29 10.34
C GLU A 547 -2.20 27.35 10.78
N LEU A 548 -2.02 27.88 11.99
CA LEU A 548 -2.89 28.87 12.60
C LEU A 548 -2.22 30.24 12.57
N LYS A 549 -2.98 31.26 12.20
CA LYS A 549 -2.56 32.66 12.24
C LYS A 549 -3.38 33.40 13.30
N PHE A 550 -2.68 34.06 14.22
CA PHE A 550 -3.28 34.74 15.36
C PHE A 550 -3.05 36.25 15.28
N TYR A 551 -4.09 37.03 15.55
CA TYR A 551 -3.97 38.41 16.03
C TYR A 551 -3.96 38.43 17.56
N ILE A 552 -3.11 39.26 18.15
CA ILE A 552 -2.95 39.37 19.61
C ILE A 552 -3.47 40.72 20.09
N SER A 553 -4.21 40.68 21.20
CA SER A 553 -4.53 41.87 21.99
C SER A 553 -3.34 42.27 22.84
N ASN A 554 -2.81 43.48 22.61
CA ASN A 554 -1.60 43.96 23.28
C ASN A 554 -1.72 43.90 24.81
N ASN A 555 -0.61 43.53 25.47
CA ASN A 555 -0.44 43.59 26.92
C ASN A 555 -1.31 42.63 27.76
N ILE A 556 -1.93 41.62 27.14
CA ILE A 556 -2.64 40.54 27.86
C ILE A 556 -1.76 39.28 27.86
N PRO A 557 -1.31 38.77 29.03
CA PRO A 557 -0.48 37.57 29.10
C PRO A 557 -1.27 36.33 28.67
N PHE A 558 -0.59 35.38 28.04
CA PHE A 558 -1.12 34.04 27.78
C PHE A 558 0.01 33.02 27.68
N PHE A 559 -0.31 31.74 27.72
CA PHE A 559 0.63 30.69 27.36
C PHE A 559 -0.13 29.55 26.73
N ILE A 560 0.57 28.81 25.88
CA ILE A 560 -0.04 27.80 25.01
C ILE A 560 0.55 26.45 25.38
N PHE A 561 -0.27 25.41 25.44
CA PHE A 561 0.22 24.04 25.53
C PHE A 561 -0.60 23.13 24.64
N ALA A 562 -0.02 22.04 24.16
CA ALA A 562 -0.70 21.17 23.22
C ALA A 562 -0.71 19.73 23.65
N GLN A 563 -1.83 19.07 23.37
CA GLN A 563 -2.04 17.65 23.61
C GLN A 563 -2.40 16.96 22.31
N GLN A 564 -1.73 15.86 22.02
CA GLN A 564 -2.06 15.02 20.88
C GLN A 564 -3.43 14.37 21.06
N ARG A 565 -4.29 14.44 20.05
CA ARG A 565 -5.58 13.77 20.06
C ARG A 565 -5.40 12.32 19.58
N LYS A 566 -5.88 11.34 20.35
CA LYS A 566 -6.02 9.94 19.90
C LYS A 566 -7.35 9.75 19.17
N ILE A 567 -7.51 10.43 18.04
CA ILE A 567 -8.65 10.19 17.14
C ILE A 567 -8.30 8.98 16.27
N PHE A 568 -9.31 8.21 15.85
CA PHE A 568 -9.10 7.21 14.80
C PHE A 568 -8.35 7.81 13.62
N PRO A 569 -7.18 7.28 13.25
CA PRO A 569 -6.64 7.53 11.93
C PRO A 569 -7.67 6.95 10.97
N THR A 570 -8.45 7.83 10.36
CA THR A 570 -9.52 7.39 9.49
C THR A 570 -8.85 7.07 8.17
N ILE A 571 -8.53 5.78 7.99
CA ILE A 571 -7.87 5.30 6.78
C ILE A 571 -8.92 5.19 5.70
N CYS A 572 -8.86 6.10 4.77
CA CYS A 572 -9.76 6.13 3.63
C CYS A 572 -8.99 5.60 2.44
N ASN A 573 -9.03 4.29 2.30
CA ASN A 573 -8.36 3.57 1.23
C ASN A 573 -9.41 3.01 0.28
N GLY A 574 -9.13 3.09 -1.02
CA GLY A 574 -10.01 2.53 -2.03
C GLY A 574 -9.98 3.36 -3.30
N GLU A 575 -10.81 2.98 -4.26
CA GLU A 575 -11.05 3.82 -5.43
C GLU A 575 -12.01 4.95 -5.07
N GLN A 576 -11.88 6.10 -5.74
CA GLN A 576 -12.85 7.17 -5.58
C GLN A 576 -14.20 6.69 -6.13
N GLN A 577 -15.23 6.78 -5.31
CA GLN A 577 -16.60 6.41 -5.64
C GLN A 577 -17.51 7.62 -5.43
N ILE A 578 -18.70 7.58 -6.03
CA ILE A 578 -19.76 8.54 -5.74
C ILE A 578 -20.42 8.09 -4.44
N LEU A 579 -19.99 8.68 -3.33
CA LEU A 579 -20.39 8.29 -1.98
C LEU A 579 -21.83 8.72 -1.68
N SER A 580 -22.27 9.84 -2.28
CA SER A 580 -23.64 10.35 -2.11
C SER A 580 -24.70 9.56 -2.87
N SER A 581 -24.32 8.59 -3.72
CA SER A 581 -25.29 7.80 -4.47
C SER A 581 -26.11 6.92 -3.54
N PRO A 582 -27.45 6.90 -3.64
CA PRO A 582 -28.30 6.00 -2.86
C PRO A 582 -28.02 4.51 -3.08
N SER A 583 -27.33 4.17 -4.18
CA SER A 583 -26.90 2.80 -4.49
C SER A 583 -25.59 2.39 -3.78
N ASN A 584 -24.86 3.35 -3.21
CA ASN A 584 -23.60 3.10 -2.53
C ASN A 584 -23.83 2.59 -1.10
N ALA A 585 -23.13 1.52 -0.69
CA ALA A 585 -23.28 0.92 0.63
C ALA A 585 -22.97 1.88 1.80
N VAL A 586 -22.13 2.90 1.56
CA VAL A 586 -21.81 3.92 2.58
C VAL A 586 -22.92 4.95 2.76
N PHE A 587 -23.84 5.11 1.82
CA PHE A 587 -24.94 6.07 1.92
C PHE A 587 -25.94 5.61 2.99
N LYS A 588 -26.29 6.51 3.91
CA LYS A 588 -27.28 6.25 4.96
C LYS A 588 -28.64 6.80 4.60
N GLU A 589 -28.72 8.12 4.50
CA GLU A 589 -29.96 8.85 4.31
C GLU A 589 -29.66 10.25 3.78
N CYS A 590 -30.71 10.91 3.33
CA CYS A 590 -30.65 12.26 2.84
C CYS A 590 -31.87 13.05 3.35
N GLU A 591 -31.63 14.23 3.90
CA GLU A 591 -32.64 15.16 4.43
C GLU A 591 -32.65 16.44 3.58
N GLU A 592 -33.81 17.05 3.37
CA GLU A 592 -33.95 18.34 2.67
C GLU A 592 -34.62 19.40 3.54
N SER A 593 -34.32 20.67 3.28
CA SER A 593 -35.09 21.80 3.80
C SER A 593 -36.49 21.87 3.21
N SER A 594 -36.60 21.71 1.90
CA SER A 594 -37.86 21.68 1.16
C SER A 594 -37.72 20.92 -0.15
N SER A 595 -38.85 20.42 -0.66
CA SER A 595 -38.93 19.82 -1.99
C SER A 595 -40.25 20.17 -2.67
N LEU A 596 -40.21 20.46 -3.98
CA LEU A 596 -41.39 20.80 -4.78
C LEU A 596 -42.42 19.66 -4.78
N SER A 597 -41.94 18.41 -4.81
CA SER A 597 -42.76 17.20 -4.66
C SER A 597 -41.87 16.03 -4.22
N LYS A 598 -42.49 14.89 -3.85
CA LYS A 598 -41.77 13.64 -3.53
C LYS A 598 -40.90 13.12 -4.70
N GLU A 599 -41.17 13.56 -5.92
CA GLU A 599 -40.42 13.18 -7.13
C GLU A 599 -39.18 14.07 -7.34
N PHE A 600 -39.10 15.22 -6.67
CA PHE A 600 -37.99 16.18 -6.71
C PHE A 600 -37.31 16.34 -5.34
N ASN A 601 -37.36 15.28 -4.52
CA ASN A 601 -36.74 15.25 -3.20
C ASN A 601 -35.21 15.15 -3.29
N CYS A 602 -34.51 15.13 -2.16
CA CYS A 602 -33.06 15.14 -2.20
C CYS A 602 -32.45 13.87 -2.82
N ILE A 603 -33.10 12.70 -2.66
CA ILE A 603 -32.68 11.44 -3.27
C ILE A 603 -32.65 11.56 -4.80
N ALA A 604 -33.63 12.26 -5.40
CA ALA A 604 -33.64 12.55 -6.83
C ALA A 604 -32.40 13.34 -7.28
N GLY A 605 -31.99 14.34 -6.49
CA GLY A 605 -30.78 15.13 -6.72
C GLY A 605 -29.48 14.33 -6.69
N LEU A 606 -29.46 13.18 -6.00
CA LEU A 606 -28.29 12.31 -5.82
C LEU A 606 -28.29 11.07 -6.75
N SER A 607 -29.17 11.03 -7.75
CA SER A 607 -29.34 9.87 -8.65
C SER A 607 -28.20 9.65 -9.66
N SER A 608 -27.20 10.54 -9.75
CA SER A 608 -26.10 10.55 -10.74
C SER A 608 -26.52 10.58 -12.22
N LEU A 609 -27.82 10.76 -12.50
CA LEU A 609 -28.34 10.81 -13.88
C LEU A 609 -28.32 12.22 -14.48
N HIS A 610 -28.22 13.26 -13.64
CA HIS A 610 -27.93 14.63 -14.06
C HIS A 610 -28.90 15.20 -15.12
N MET A 611 -30.18 14.85 -15.02
CA MET A 611 -31.24 15.34 -15.90
C MET A 611 -32.23 16.19 -15.09
N ASP A 612 -32.65 17.35 -15.63
CA ASP A 612 -33.67 18.20 -14.97
C ASP A 612 -35.09 17.62 -15.16
N LYS A 613 -35.31 16.42 -14.62
CA LYS A 613 -36.53 15.63 -14.72
C LYS A 613 -36.89 15.03 -13.35
N LYS A 614 -38.14 14.58 -13.21
CA LYS A 614 -38.61 13.84 -12.03
C LYS A 614 -37.67 12.68 -11.70
N PHE A 615 -37.40 12.47 -10.42
CA PHE A 615 -36.47 11.47 -9.85
C PHE A 615 -34.99 11.65 -10.19
N HIS A 616 -34.61 12.75 -10.86
CA HIS A 616 -33.24 12.97 -11.33
C HIS A 616 -32.60 14.28 -10.84
N VAL A 617 -33.38 15.14 -10.20
CA VAL A 617 -32.95 16.47 -9.75
C VAL A 617 -33.70 16.84 -8.47
N TRP A 618 -33.04 17.55 -7.56
CA TRP A 618 -33.70 18.17 -6.42
C TRP A 618 -34.21 19.56 -6.82
N ARG A 619 -35.42 19.92 -6.38
CA ARG A 619 -36.01 21.25 -6.57
C ARG A 619 -36.61 21.73 -5.26
N SER A 620 -36.19 22.90 -4.80
CA SER A 620 -36.74 23.51 -3.59
C SER A 620 -38.16 24.07 -3.83
N LEU A 621 -38.92 24.25 -2.74
CA LEU A 621 -40.25 24.85 -2.76
C LEU A 621 -40.23 26.34 -2.35
N ASN A 622 -39.34 26.72 -1.43
CA ASN A 622 -39.23 28.07 -0.88
C ASN A 622 -37.87 28.73 -1.22
N SER A 623 -37.81 30.07 -1.12
CA SER A 623 -36.65 30.97 -1.28
C SER A 623 -35.35 30.31 -1.77
N GLY A 624 -34.87 30.63 -2.98
CA GLY A 624 -33.66 30.01 -3.53
C GLY A 624 -32.41 30.09 -2.62
N ILE A 625 -32.32 31.08 -1.72
CA ILE A 625 -31.22 31.25 -0.76
C ILE A 625 -31.58 30.63 0.60
N GLY A 626 -30.66 29.84 1.16
CA GLY A 626 -30.79 29.16 2.46
C GLY A 626 -31.36 27.74 2.39
N GLU A 627 -31.83 27.32 1.22
CA GLU A 627 -32.28 25.94 0.98
C GLU A 627 -31.10 24.97 0.97
N TYR A 628 -31.29 23.78 1.52
CA TYR A 628 -30.23 22.80 1.70
C TYR A 628 -30.70 21.37 1.55
N ILE A 629 -29.72 20.51 1.22
CA ILE A 629 -29.83 19.06 1.42
C ILE A 629 -28.70 18.60 2.34
N LYS A 630 -28.96 17.62 3.18
CA LYS A 630 -27.98 17.01 4.09
C LYS A 630 -27.86 15.53 3.77
N VAL A 631 -26.68 15.12 3.36
CA VAL A 631 -26.35 13.73 3.03
C VAL A 631 -25.62 13.12 4.21
N SER A 632 -26.10 11.99 4.73
CA SER A 632 -25.47 11.27 5.85
C SER A 632 -24.95 9.91 5.39
N PHE A 633 -23.88 9.43 6.04
CA PHE A 633 -23.20 8.18 5.69
C PHE A 633 -23.20 7.17 6.86
N ASN A 634 -23.29 5.88 6.54
CA ASN A 634 -23.30 4.77 7.51
C ASN A 634 -21.95 4.61 8.20
N THR A 635 -20.88 4.92 7.48
CA THR A 635 -19.49 4.88 7.94
C THR A 635 -18.84 6.23 7.64
N PRO A 636 -17.76 6.63 8.34
CA PRO A 636 -17.02 7.82 7.92
C PRO A 636 -16.52 7.64 6.48
N VAL A 637 -16.53 8.74 5.75
CA VAL A 637 -16.06 8.80 4.37
C VAL A 637 -15.14 10.00 4.21
N GLN A 638 -14.17 9.89 3.30
CA GLN A 638 -13.32 11.01 2.91
C GLN A 638 -13.88 11.62 1.64
N ILE A 639 -14.26 12.90 1.71
CA ILE A 639 -14.72 13.67 0.57
C ILE A 639 -13.51 14.34 -0.06
N ASN A 640 -13.28 14.07 -1.34
CA ASN A 640 -12.14 14.61 -2.09
C ASN A 640 -12.60 15.63 -3.12
N LYS A 641 -13.82 15.46 -3.65
CA LYS A 641 -14.36 16.23 -4.75
C LYS A 641 -15.87 16.43 -4.57
N PHE A 642 -16.31 17.62 -4.91
CA PHE A 642 -17.72 17.98 -5.04
C PHE A 642 -18.01 18.29 -6.49
N ARG A 643 -19.18 17.88 -6.97
CA ARG A 643 -19.62 18.14 -8.33
C ARG A 643 -21.08 18.54 -8.33
N PHE A 644 -21.38 19.56 -9.11
CA PHE A 644 -22.72 20.13 -9.20
C PHE A 644 -23.14 20.31 -10.65
N LYS A 645 -24.38 19.93 -10.95
CA LYS A 645 -25.04 20.30 -12.21
C LYS A 645 -26.28 21.15 -11.89
N PRO A 646 -26.30 22.41 -12.36
CA PRO A 646 -27.49 23.24 -12.20
C PRO A 646 -28.64 22.73 -13.10
N ARG A 647 -29.85 23.21 -12.82
CA ARG A 647 -31.05 22.94 -13.63
C ARG A 647 -30.93 23.50 -15.06
N ASP A 648 -31.83 23.13 -15.94
CA ASP A 648 -31.80 23.65 -17.32
C ASP A 648 -32.21 25.14 -17.37
N ASP A 649 -33.01 25.60 -16.41
CA ASP A 649 -33.42 27.00 -16.27
C ASP A 649 -32.38 27.84 -15.52
N VAL A 650 -31.76 28.78 -16.25
CA VAL A 650 -30.69 29.66 -15.78
C VAL A 650 -31.13 30.57 -14.61
N LEU A 651 -32.42 30.91 -14.52
CA LEU A 651 -32.94 31.74 -13.42
C LEU A 651 -32.85 31.05 -12.05
N THR A 652 -32.74 29.73 -12.05
CA THR A 652 -32.70 28.90 -10.83
C THR A 652 -31.26 28.58 -10.39
N TRP A 653 -30.26 29.18 -11.02
CA TRP A 653 -28.85 28.82 -10.80
C TRP A 653 -28.27 29.50 -9.56
N PRO A 654 -27.67 28.72 -8.64
CA PRO A 654 -26.90 29.29 -7.55
C PRO A 654 -25.61 29.92 -8.08
N SER A 655 -25.19 31.04 -7.48
CA SER A 655 -23.86 31.62 -7.69
C SER A 655 -22.85 31.05 -6.69
N GLU A 656 -23.30 30.70 -5.48
CA GLU A 656 -22.47 30.13 -4.42
C GLU A 656 -23.17 28.99 -3.68
N ILE A 657 -22.45 27.89 -3.49
CA ILE A 657 -22.89 26.73 -2.70
C ILE A 657 -21.95 26.57 -1.51
N SER A 658 -22.52 26.40 -0.32
CA SER A 658 -21.77 26.10 0.88
C SER A 658 -21.84 24.60 1.21
N LEU A 659 -20.68 23.99 1.44
CA LEU A 659 -20.55 22.65 2.00
C LEU A 659 -20.21 22.78 3.49
N LEU A 660 -21.19 22.50 4.35
CA LEU A 660 -21.00 22.37 5.78
C LEU A 660 -20.69 20.92 6.14
N PHE A 661 -19.53 20.73 6.75
CA PHE A 661 -19.08 19.51 7.41
C PHE A 661 -19.23 19.65 8.93
N ASP A 662 -18.73 18.68 9.69
CA ASP A 662 -18.77 18.70 11.16
C ASP A 662 -18.22 20.01 11.76
N ASP A 663 -17.06 20.51 11.26
CA ASP A 663 -16.38 21.69 11.83
C ASP A 663 -15.97 22.76 10.81
N THR A 664 -16.09 22.46 9.51
CA THR A 664 -15.59 23.31 8.43
C THR A 664 -16.70 23.65 7.47
N GLU A 665 -16.72 24.89 7.00
CA GLU A 665 -17.57 25.35 5.90
C GLU A 665 -16.67 25.63 4.70
N ILE A 666 -16.98 25.06 3.54
CA ILE A 666 -16.31 25.38 2.28
C ILE A 666 -17.31 26.07 1.37
N ILE A 667 -17.00 27.30 0.98
CA ILE A 667 -17.81 28.05 0.02
C ILE A 667 -17.25 27.78 -1.38
N ILE A 668 -18.12 27.30 -2.26
CA ILE A 668 -17.80 26.94 -3.64
C ILE A 668 -18.50 27.92 -4.58
N PRO A 669 -17.75 28.76 -5.32
CA PRO A 669 -18.33 29.57 -6.37
C PRO A 669 -18.73 28.68 -7.55
N ILE A 670 -19.95 28.85 -8.05
CA ILE A 670 -20.49 28.12 -9.19
C ILE A 670 -20.28 28.96 -10.44
N LEU A 671 -19.70 28.37 -11.48
CA LEU A 671 -19.55 29.05 -12.76
C LEU A 671 -20.89 29.09 -13.47
N HIS A 672 -21.14 30.18 -14.21
CA HIS A 672 -22.35 30.37 -15.00
C HIS A 672 -22.34 29.49 -16.26
N THR A 673 -22.37 28.17 -16.07
CA THR A 673 -22.35 27.12 -17.09
C THR A 673 -23.10 25.88 -16.61
N SER A 674 -23.75 25.17 -17.53
CA SER A 674 -24.40 23.88 -17.25
C SER A 674 -23.44 22.67 -17.39
N ASN A 675 -22.18 22.92 -17.77
CA ASN A 675 -21.18 21.86 -17.88
C ASN A 675 -20.72 21.42 -16.48
N ILE A 676 -21.04 20.17 -16.15
CA ILE A 676 -20.75 19.56 -14.85
C ILE A 676 -19.24 19.48 -14.52
N GLU A 677 -18.38 19.34 -15.54
CA GLU A 677 -16.93 19.28 -15.32
C GLU A 677 -16.34 20.65 -14.94
N HIS A 678 -16.96 21.74 -15.41
CA HIS A 678 -16.56 23.09 -15.01
C HIS A 678 -17.05 23.44 -13.59
N ASN A 679 -18.16 22.86 -13.15
CA ASN A 679 -18.68 22.97 -11.79
C ASN A 679 -18.25 21.77 -10.91
N THR A 680 -17.09 21.19 -11.21
CA THR A 680 -16.44 20.17 -10.39
C THR A 680 -15.29 20.81 -9.59
N THR A 681 -15.37 20.73 -8.27
CA THR A 681 -14.39 21.32 -7.35
C THR A 681 -13.63 20.21 -6.62
N LYS A 682 -12.30 20.19 -6.72
CA LYS A 682 -11.43 19.35 -5.89
C LYS A 682 -11.12 20.11 -4.60
N LEU A 683 -11.31 19.46 -3.46
CA LEU A 683 -10.98 20.06 -2.16
C LEU A 683 -9.45 20.11 -2.02
N GLU A 684 -8.91 21.21 -1.47
CA GLU A 684 -7.46 21.35 -1.23
C GLU A 684 -6.93 20.29 -0.25
N HIS A 685 -7.74 20.00 0.78
CA HIS A 685 -7.52 18.97 1.76
C HIS A 685 -8.77 18.08 1.77
N PRO A 686 -8.65 16.75 1.59
CA PRO A 686 -9.80 15.87 1.70
C PRO A 686 -10.40 15.93 3.11
N ILE A 687 -11.72 15.89 3.22
CA ILE A 687 -12.41 16.03 4.51
C ILE A 687 -13.06 14.70 4.86
N ILE A 688 -12.67 14.15 6.02
CA ILE A 688 -13.31 12.98 6.60
C ILE A 688 -14.55 13.45 7.36
N THR A 689 -15.70 12.87 7.05
CA THR A 689 -16.98 13.26 7.64
C THR A 689 -17.97 12.09 7.69
N THR A 690 -19.04 12.27 8.46
CA THR A 690 -20.22 11.38 8.45
C THR A 690 -21.45 12.01 7.81
N PHE A 691 -21.41 13.31 7.53
CA PHE A 691 -22.43 13.98 6.76
C PHE A 691 -21.86 15.18 6.01
N VAL A 692 -22.58 15.64 4.98
CA VAL A 692 -22.33 16.92 4.33
C VAL A 692 -23.66 17.62 4.15
N LYS A 693 -23.78 18.84 4.68
CA LYS A 693 -24.91 19.73 4.40
C LYS A 693 -24.51 20.64 3.25
N ILE A 694 -25.21 20.52 2.13
CA ILE A 694 -25.05 21.33 0.92
C ILE A 694 -26.12 22.41 0.96
N GLU A 695 -25.72 23.67 1.16
CA GLU A 695 -26.61 24.81 1.32
C GLU A 695 -26.41 25.82 0.20
N ILE A 696 -27.50 26.32 -0.38
CA ILE A 696 -27.45 27.37 -1.40
C ILE A 696 -27.26 28.71 -0.69
N LYS A 697 -26.08 29.32 -0.88
CA LYS A 697 -25.68 30.53 -0.16
C LYS A 697 -26.07 31.79 -0.91
N ASP A 698 -25.99 31.76 -2.24
CA ASP A 698 -26.33 32.89 -3.09
C ASP A 698 -26.76 32.43 -4.50
N MET A 699 -27.46 33.30 -5.23
CA MET A 699 -28.04 33.05 -6.55
C MET A 699 -27.57 34.10 -7.58
N PHE A 700 -27.39 33.70 -8.84
CA PHE A 700 -27.06 34.68 -9.90
C PHE A 700 -28.19 35.67 -10.16
N LEU A 701 -29.44 35.20 -10.05
CA LEU A 701 -30.65 35.99 -10.20
C LEU A 701 -31.63 35.58 -9.10
N ASN A 702 -32.28 36.57 -8.49
CA ASN A 702 -33.25 36.32 -7.43
C ASN A 702 -34.46 35.55 -7.99
N HIS A 703 -34.60 34.30 -7.59
CA HIS A 703 -35.71 33.42 -7.96
C HIS A 703 -36.21 32.64 -6.74
N ASN A 704 -37.49 32.29 -6.73
CA ASN A 704 -38.13 31.64 -5.57
C ASN A 704 -37.88 30.12 -5.50
N GLU A 705 -37.24 29.57 -6.53
CA GLU A 705 -36.86 28.17 -6.63
C GLU A 705 -35.39 28.05 -6.97
N THR A 706 -34.74 27.05 -6.38
CA THR A 706 -33.38 26.61 -6.73
C THR A 706 -33.35 25.08 -6.86
N GLY A 707 -32.21 24.53 -7.25
CA GLY A 707 -32.03 23.09 -7.28
C GLY A 707 -30.93 22.65 -8.22
N GLY A 708 -30.79 21.33 -8.33
CA GLY A 708 -29.79 20.71 -9.18
C GLY A 708 -29.50 19.28 -8.79
N SER A 709 -28.43 18.74 -9.38
CA SER A 709 -27.92 17.42 -9.10
C SER A 709 -26.52 17.51 -8.51
N PHE A 710 -26.25 16.70 -7.48
CA PHE A 710 -25.06 16.80 -6.64
C PHE A 710 -24.34 15.45 -6.55
N GLU A 711 -23.01 15.48 -6.55
CA GLU A 711 -22.16 14.32 -6.24
C GLU A 711 -21.10 14.68 -5.21
N LEU A 712 -21.04 13.88 -4.15
CA LEU A 712 -19.92 13.86 -3.21
C LEU A 712 -19.07 12.65 -3.56
N ILE A 713 -17.83 12.91 -4.00
CA ILE A 713 -16.92 11.91 -4.54
C ILE A 713 -15.73 11.78 -3.61
N GLY A 714 -15.37 10.54 -3.31
CA GLY A 714 -14.20 10.25 -2.48
C GLY A 714 -14.15 8.78 -2.07
N ASN A 715 -13.57 8.50 -0.92
CA ASN A 715 -13.24 7.15 -0.49
C ASN A 715 -14.05 6.75 0.74
N SER A 716 -14.50 5.49 0.76
CA SER A 716 -15.01 4.91 2.00
C SER A 716 -13.85 4.73 2.98
N CYS A 717 -14.09 5.03 4.25
CA CYS A 717 -13.07 4.84 5.27
C CYS A 717 -13.31 3.54 5.99
N ASN A 718 -12.29 2.71 6.06
CA ASN A 718 -12.37 1.47 6.79
C ASN A 718 -11.84 1.66 8.21
N LEU A 719 -12.71 1.49 9.20
CA LEU A 719 -12.37 1.65 10.61
C LEU A 719 -11.75 0.38 11.22
N THR A 720 -11.48 -0.67 10.44
CA THR A 720 -11.40 -2.04 11.00
C THR A 720 -10.19 -2.89 10.58
N ASN A 721 -9.02 -2.29 10.31
CA ASN A 721 -7.79 -3.09 10.43
C ASN A 721 -7.31 -3.04 11.90
N ASP A 722 -7.70 -4.05 12.68
CA ASP A 722 -7.31 -4.20 14.09
C ASP A 722 -5.80 -4.08 14.29
N ASP A 723 -5.00 -4.63 13.36
CA ASP A 723 -3.54 -4.49 13.38
C ASP A 723 -3.09 -3.03 13.24
N TYR A 724 -3.73 -2.23 12.40
CA TYR A 724 -3.35 -0.82 12.26
C TYR A 724 -3.76 -0.01 13.49
N LEU A 725 -4.95 -0.26 14.05
CA LEU A 725 -5.49 0.51 15.18
C LEU A 725 -4.69 0.29 16.47
N THR A 726 -4.23 -0.95 16.68
CA THR A 726 -3.37 -1.32 17.81
C THR A 726 -1.98 -0.68 17.71
N HIS A 727 -1.38 -0.66 16.52
CA HIS A 727 -0.04 -0.07 16.32
C HIS A 727 -0.05 1.47 16.34
N HIS A 728 -1.20 2.10 16.10
CA HIS A 728 -1.35 3.55 16.04
C HIS A 728 -1.84 4.22 17.32
N GLY A 729 -2.08 3.45 18.40
CA GLY A 729 -2.56 3.98 19.67
C GLY A 729 -3.94 4.66 19.60
N ALA A 730 -4.77 4.26 18.64
CA ALA A 730 -6.12 4.78 18.44
C ALA A 730 -7.19 4.04 19.28
N THR A 731 -6.76 3.04 20.06
CA THR A 731 -7.53 2.35 21.07
C THR A 731 -7.41 3.06 22.42
N ILE A 732 -8.55 3.22 23.08
CA ILE A 732 -8.64 3.67 24.46
C ILE A 732 -9.00 2.46 25.29
N ASP A 733 -8.05 2.03 26.10
CA ASP A 733 -8.23 0.89 26.98
C ASP A 733 -8.71 1.39 28.35
N ILE A 734 -9.93 0.98 28.72
CA ILE A 734 -10.52 1.31 30.01
C ILE A 734 -10.07 0.26 31.01
N ASN A 735 -9.04 0.63 31.77
CA ASN A 735 -8.46 -0.20 32.84
C ASN A 735 -8.96 0.20 34.24
N ASP A 736 -9.35 1.47 34.43
CA ASP A 736 -9.95 1.94 35.68
C ASP A 736 -11.48 1.86 35.58
N CYS A 737 -12.07 0.93 36.34
CA CYS A 737 -13.51 0.68 36.30
C CYS A 737 -14.32 1.74 37.07
N HIS A 738 -13.71 2.45 38.02
CA HIS A 738 -14.40 3.38 38.90
C HIS A 738 -14.62 4.75 38.26
N ASN A 739 -13.72 5.17 37.36
CA ASN A 739 -13.73 6.52 36.79
C ASN A 739 -13.71 6.53 35.25
N ASN A 740 -14.56 5.73 34.62
CA ASN A 740 -14.58 5.47 33.18
C ASN A 740 -15.64 6.26 32.38
N THR A 741 -15.85 7.54 32.70
CA THR A 741 -16.71 8.43 31.91
C THR A 741 -15.88 9.14 30.83
N LEU A 742 -16.52 9.62 29.75
CA LEU A 742 -15.81 10.35 28.70
C LEU A 742 -15.18 11.65 29.21
N ASN A 743 -15.75 12.25 30.27
CA ASN A 743 -15.23 13.45 30.92
C ASN A 743 -13.94 13.22 31.71
N ASN A 744 -13.56 11.97 31.96
CA ASN A 744 -12.42 11.62 32.80
C ASN A 744 -11.28 10.96 32.03
N ILE A 745 -11.42 10.82 30.70
CA ILE A 745 -10.37 10.28 29.82
C ILE A 745 -9.62 11.47 29.20
N PRO A 746 -8.37 11.75 29.59
CA PRO A 746 -7.61 12.88 29.06
C PRO A 746 -7.45 12.84 27.53
N ASP A 747 -7.30 11.63 26.98
CA ASP A 747 -7.00 11.41 25.55
C ASP A 747 -8.14 11.77 24.60
N VAL A 748 -9.38 11.85 25.09
CA VAL A 748 -10.57 12.21 24.29
C VAL A 748 -11.02 13.64 24.52
N LEU A 749 -10.46 14.31 25.53
CA LEU A 749 -10.88 15.63 25.89
C LEU A 749 -10.11 16.68 25.10
N PRO A 750 -10.79 17.76 24.72
CA PRO A 750 -12.23 18.01 24.82
C PRO A 750 -13.00 17.34 23.67
N LEU A 751 -14.18 16.84 24.03
CA LEU A 751 -15.10 16.16 23.11
C LEU A 751 -15.70 17.17 22.12
N ILE A 752 -15.81 16.78 20.85
CA ILE A 752 -16.44 17.54 19.77
C ILE A 752 -17.53 16.67 19.16
N HIS A 753 -18.61 17.31 18.70
CA HIS A 753 -19.60 16.64 17.88
C HIS A 753 -18.95 15.89 16.70
N GLY A 754 -19.35 14.63 16.49
CA GLY A 754 -18.83 13.78 15.43
C GLY A 754 -17.52 13.07 15.75
N ASP A 755 -16.87 13.37 16.89
CA ASP A 755 -15.68 12.61 17.33
C ASP A 755 -16.01 11.13 17.49
N LYS A 756 -15.03 10.28 17.17
CA LYS A 756 -15.17 8.82 17.26
C LYS A 756 -14.01 8.23 18.03
N PHE A 757 -14.29 7.26 18.89
CA PHE A 757 -13.27 6.60 19.73
C PHE A 757 -13.42 5.08 19.76
N LEU A 758 -12.31 4.35 19.61
CA LEU A 758 -12.27 2.90 19.74
C LEU A 758 -12.04 2.60 21.21
N ILE A 759 -12.97 1.89 21.83
CA ILE A 759 -12.87 1.60 23.24
C ILE A 759 -12.79 0.09 23.44
N THR A 760 -11.84 -0.30 24.28
CA THR A 760 -11.72 -1.65 24.80
C THR A 760 -11.99 -1.61 26.30
N CYS A 761 -12.94 -2.41 26.78
CA CYS A 761 -13.16 -2.56 28.22
C CYS A 761 -12.40 -3.77 28.74
N ASP A 762 -11.60 -3.57 29.79
CA ASP A 762 -10.93 -4.68 30.47
C ASP A 762 -11.98 -5.67 31.03
N PRO A 763 -11.75 -7.00 30.93
CA PRO A 763 -12.65 -8.01 31.51
C PRO A 763 -13.02 -7.78 32.97
N ASN A 764 -12.11 -7.24 33.80
CA ASN A 764 -12.37 -6.92 35.20
C ASN A 764 -13.45 -5.84 35.36
N CYS A 765 -13.50 -4.86 34.45
CA CYS A 765 -14.53 -3.81 34.47
C CYS A 765 -15.91 -4.31 34.05
N LEU A 766 -15.97 -5.41 33.29
CA LEU A 766 -17.23 -6.07 32.95
C LEU A 766 -17.78 -6.91 34.11
N ASP A 767 -16.89 -7.38 35.00
CA ASP A 767 -17.27 -8.12 36.21
C ASP A 767 -17.66 -7.20 37.37
N ASN A 768 -16.93 -6.09 37.54
CA ASN A 768 -17.15 -5.12 38.61
C ASN A 768 -17.73 -3.81 38.04
N LEU A 769 -19.01 -3.85 37.67
CA LEU A 769 -19.70 -2.72 37.06
C LEU A 769 -19.92 -1.56 38.05
N SER A 770 -19.04 -0.56 38.00
CA SER A 770 -19.16 0.71 38.73
C SER A 770 -19.64 1.88 37.85
N GLY A 771 -20.20 2.89 38.52
CA GLY A 771 -20.73 4.11 37.90
C GLY A 771 -22.21 4.02 37.52
N GLU A 772 -22.80 5.17 37.21
CA GLU A 772 -24.19 5.32 36.76
C GLU A 772 -24.26 5.38 35.23
N VAL A 773 -25.43 5.05 34.66
CA VAL A 773 -25.71 5.15 33.23
C VAL A 773 -26.93 6.04 33.07
N TYR A 774 -26.84 7.05 32.20
CA TYR A 774 -27.94 7.97 31.95
C TYR A 774 -28.29 7.98 30.46
N GLY A 775 -29.56 7.73 30.15
CA GLY A 775 -30.04 7.62 28.78
C GLY A 775 -30.02 6.19 28.23
N SER A 776 -30.58 6.05 27.03
CA SER A 776 -30.76 4.79 26.30
C SER A 776 -30.60 5.08 24.81
N ASP A 777 -29.85 4.24 24.09
CA ASP A 777 -29.33 4.46 22.73
C ASP A 777 -28.39 5.68 22.62
N VAL A 778 -28.86 6.85 23.07
CA VAL A 778 -28.10 8.07 23.26
C VAL A 778 -27.84 8.25 24.76
N TYR A 779 -26.57 8.24 25.14
CA TYR A 779 -26.11 8.29 26.53
C TYR A 779 -25.51 9.66 26.84
N SER A 780 -25.68 10.12 28.08
CA SER A 780 -24.95 11.29 28.58
C SER A 780 -23.46 10.98 28.71
N ILE A 781 -22.58 11.94 28.42
CA ILE A 781 -21.12 11.83 28.62
C ILE A 781 -20.70 11.53 30.07
N ASP A 782 -21.61 11.72 31.02
CA ASP A 782 -21.43 11.37 32.44
C ASP A 782 -21.66 9.87 32.72
N SER A 783 -22.10 9.10 31.72
CA SER A 783 -22.35 7.67 31.88
C SER A 783 -21.06 6.85 31.91
N SER A 784 -21.00 5.85 32.78
CA SER A 784 -19.95 4.81 32.80
C SER A 784 -19.93 4.07 31.47
N ILE A 785 -18.82 4.18 30.72
CA ILE A 785 -18.74 3.69 29.33
C ILE A 785 -18.94 2.18 29.25
N CYS A 786 -18.21 1.40 30.05
CA CYS A 786 -18.30 -0.06 29.99
C CYS A 786 -19.68 -0.56 30.45
N LYS A 787 -20.27 0.06 31.47
CA LYS A 787 -21.62 -0.28 31.94
C LYS A 787 -22.70 0.10 30.92
N ALA A 788 -22.56 1.25 30.27
CA ALA A 788 -23.43 1.69 29.19
C ALA A 788 -23.30 0.78 27.95
N SER A 789 -22.11 0.23 27.67
CA SER A 789 -21.90 -0.70 26.54
C SER A 789 -22.68 -2.02 26.70
N ILE A 790 -22.79 -2.52 27.93
CA ILE A 790 -23.63 -3.69 28.26
C ILE A 790 -25.10 -3.31 28.16
N HIS A 791 -25.50 -2.16 28.72
CA HIS A 791 -26.87 -1.65 28.60
C HIS A 791 -27.31 -1.57 27.13
N ALA A 792 -26.45 -1.03 26.25
CA ALA A 792 -26.67 -0.94 24.81
C ALA A 792 -26.62 -2.30 24.08
N GLY A 793 -26.16 -3.37 24.73
CA GLY A 793 -26.05 -4.71 24.14
C GLY A 793 -24.85 -4.90 23.23
N VAL A 794 -23.89 -3.97 23.25
CA VAL A 794 -22.67 -4.02 22.43
C VAL A 794 -21.64 -4.96 23.05
N CYS A 795 -21.59 -5.02 24.37
CA CYS A 795 -20.78 -5.99 25.10
C CYS A 795 -21.66 -6.97 25.88
N ASN A 796 -21.21 -8.23 25.92
CA ASN A 796 -21.90 -9.31 26.62
C ASN A 796 -21.05 -9.83 27.79
N ILE A 797 -21.67 -9.98 28.96
CA ILE A 797 -21.07 -10.55 30.18
C ILE A 797 -20.58 -11.99 29.97
N GLN A 798 -21.13 -12.71 28.99
CA GLN A 798 -20.72 -14.08 28.67
C GLN A 798 -19.47 -14.17 27.79
N ASN A 799 -19.16 -13.15 26.97
CA ASN A 799 -18.00 -13.16 26.06
C ASN A 799 -17.08 -11.98 26.35
N LYS A 800 -16.37 -12.06 27.48
CA LYS A 800 -15.64 -10.94 28.10
C LYS A 800 -14.37 -10.52 27.36
N HIS A 801 -13.74 -11.43 26.63
CA HIS A 801 -12.41 -11.19 26.03
C HIS A 801 -12.43 -10.32 24.76
N ASN A 802 -13.61 -10.06 24.18
CA ASN A 802 -13.77 -9.31 22.92
C ASN A 802 -14.71 -8.10 23.05
N CYS A 803 -14.73 -7.41 24.20
CA CYS A 803 -15.53 -6.20 24.38
C CYS A 803 -14.81 -4.96 23.83
N LYS A 804 -14.85 -4.83 22.50
CA LYS A 804 -14.29 -3.70 21.74
C LYS A 804 -15.38 -3.06 20.90
N PHE A 805 -15.51 -1.73 20.95
CA PHE A 805 -16.61 -1.03 20.27
C PHE A 805 -16.28 0.42 19.92
N LEU A 806 -17.09 1.00 19.03
CA LEU A 806 -16.99 2.39 18.59
C LEU A 806 -17.94 3.27 19.38
N ILE A 807 -17.43 4.38 19.93
CA ILE A 807 -18.26 5.49 20.43
C ILE A 807 -18.28 6.62 19.41
N ILE A 808 -19.44 7.26 19.24
CA ILE A 808 -19.63 8.46 18.44
C ILE A 808 -20.21 9.57 19.33
N ILE A 809 -19.58 10.74 19.32
CA ILE A 809 -20.04 11.91 20.07
C ILE A 809 -21.10 12.65 19.27
N ASN A 810 -22.22 12.99 19.91
CA ASN A 810 -23.34 13.72 19.32
C ASN A 810 -23.66 14.97 20.15
N GLU A 811 -24.59 15.79 19.66
CA GLU A 811 -24.99 17.02 20.35
C GLU A 811 -25.71 16.69 21.66
N LYS A 812 -25.80 17.66 22.57
CA LYS A 812 -26.58 17.46 23.80
C LYS A 812 -28.02 17.08 23.49
N GLN A 813 -28.52 16.14 24.27
CA GLN A 813 -29.96 15.87 24.30
C GLN A 813 -30.62 16.70 25.40
N LYS A 814 -31.80 17.26 25.13
CA LYS A 814 -32.54 18.06 26.12
C LYS A 814 -32.89 17.24 27.37
N ASN A 815 -33.22 15.96 27.18
CA ASN A 815 -33.52 15.00 28.24
C ASN A 815 -32.99 13.62 27.84
N TYR A 816 -32.27 12.97 28.74
CA TYR A 816 -31.89 11.56 28.63
C TYR A 816 -32.91 10.70 29.34
N ILE A 817 -33.36 9.64 28.66
CA ILE A 817 -34.41 8.75 29.16
C ILE A 817 -33.78 7.41 29.51
N GLY A 818 -33.85 7.06 30.79
CA GLY A 818 -33.39 5.80 31.33
C GLY A 818 -34.38 4.67 31.06
N THR A 819 -33.85 3.49 30.76
CA THR A 819 -34.59 2.25 30.56
C THR A 819 -33.86 1.08 31.25
N LEU A 820 -34.54 -0.06 31.36
CA LEU A 820 -33.91 -1.31 31.78
C LEU A 820 -33.63 -2.14 30.52
N GLN A 821 -32.37 -2.24 30.12
CA GLN A 821 -31.94 -3.03 28.96
C GLN A 821 -30.75 -3.92 29.34
N ASN A 822 -30.72 -5.14 28.82
CA ASN A 822 -29.62 -6.09 29.04
C ASN A 822 -29.21 -6.26 30.52
N ARG A 823 -30.22 -6.25 31.41
CA ARG A 823 -30.08 -6.35 32.89
C ARG A 823 -29.37 -5.17 33.56
N ILE A 824 -29.12 -4.07 32.85
CA ILE A 824 -28.61 -2.82 33.40
C ILE A 824 -29.74 -1.79 33.43
N LEU A 825 -29.88 -1.09 34.55
CA LEU A 825 -30.80 0.04 34.69
C LEU A 825 -30.05 1.34 34.35
N SER A 826 -30.55 2.09 33.37
CA SER A 826 -30.15 3.48 33.14
C SER A 826 -31.16 4.45 33.75
N LEU A 827 -30.69 5.63 34.11
CA LEU A 827 -31.44 6.68 34.80
C LEU A 827 -31.83 7.81 33.86
N ASN A 828 -32.89 8.53 34.22
CA ASN A 828 -33.24 9.79 33.57
C ASN A 828 -32.27 10.89 34.01
N GLN A 829 -31.87 11.77 33.10
CA GLN A 829 -31.05 12.93 33.41
C GLN A 829 -31.51 14.13 32.58
N SER A 830 -31.67 15.28 33.25
CA SER A 830 -32.05 16.55 32.64
C SER A 830 -30.94 17.61 32.75
N ASN A 831 -29.70 17.19 33.07
CA ASN A 831 -28.60 18.08 33.47
C ASN A 831 -27.60 18.39 32.32
N ASN A 832 -26.84 19.47 32.54
CA ASN A 832 -26.04 20.35 31.68
C ASN A 832 -24.88 19.78 30.81
N SER A 833 -24.86 18.49 30.43
CA SER A 833 -23.79 18.02 29.52
C SER A 833 -23.94 18.66 28.13
N ASN A 834 -22.88 19.27 27.60
CA ASN A 834 -22.91 19.91 26.27
C ASN A 834 -23.01 18.91 25.10
N LEU A 835 -22.73 17.64 25.34
CA LEU A 835 -22.64 16.59 24.34
C LEU A 835 -23.26 15.30 24.87
N SER A 836 -23.56 14.38 23.95
CA SER A 836 -24.01 13.02 24.22
C SER A 836 -23.15 12.03 23.44
N PHE A 837 -23.34 10.74 23.63
CA PHE A 837 -22.67 9.73 22.81
C PHE A 837 -23.56 8.53 22.49
N THR A 838 -23.25 7.86 21.40
CA THR A 838 -23.90 6.63 20.95
C THR A 838 -22.86 5.55 20.70
N PHE A 839 -23.28 4.29 20.73
CA PHE A 839 -22.42 3.17 20.33
C PHE A 839 -22.67 2.77 18.89
N SER A 840 -21.63 2.31 18.21
CA SER A 840 -21.69 1.66 16.91
C SER A 840 -20.93 0.33 17.00
N PRO A 841 -21.51 -0.79 16.53
CA PRO A 841 -20.79 -2.05 16.51
C PRO A 841 -19.66 -1.96 15.47
N ILE A 842 -18.45 -2.41 15.84
CA ILE A 842 -17.37 -2.64 14.89
C ILE A 842 -17.84 -3.75 13.96
N ILE A 843 -18.10 -3.41 12.70
CA ILE A 843 -18.48 -4.37 11.68
C ILE A 843 -17.25 -5.24 11.42
N ASN A 844 -17.26 -6.45 11.98
CA ASN A 844 -16.36 -7.50 11.53
C ASN A 844 -16.85 -7.94 10.13
N PRO A 845 -16.02 -7.89 9.07
CA PRO A 845 -16.48 -8.13 7.70
C PRO A 845 -17.01 -9.55 7.45
N ASN A 846 -16.80 -10.49 8.39
CA ASN A 846 -17.34 -11.86 8.31
C ASN A 846 -18.72 -12.04 8.96
N PHE A 847 -19.38 -10.96 9.38
CA PHE A 847 -20.79 -11.00 9.80
C PHE A 847 -21.65 -10.09 8.91
N SER A 848 -21.57 -10.28 7.60
CA SER A 848 -22.62 -9.86 6.68
C SER A 848 -23.77 -10.88 6.70
N GLN A 849 -24.54 -10.89 7.78
CA GLN A 849 -25.93 -11.31 7.67
C GLN A 849 -26.77 -10.03 7.69
N PHE A 850 -27.44 -9.82 6.55
CA PHE A 850 -28.45 -8.81 6.31
C PHE A 850 -29.40 -8.70 7.51
N TYR A 851 -29.16 -7.73 8.40
CA TYR A 851 -30.18 -7.29 9.33
C TYR A 851 -31.05 -6.26 8.62
N SER A 852 -31.97 -6.74 7.79
CA SER A 852 -33.35 -6.25 7.92
C SER A 852 -33.90 -6.85 9.22
N SER A 853 -33.37 -6.44 10.39
CA SER A 853 -33.83 -6.99 11.66
C SER A 853 -35.18 -6.38 11.96
N TYR A 854 -36.24 -7.17 11.74
CA TYR A 854 -37.49 -6.94 12.46
C TYR A 854 -37.15 -6.86 13.96
N PRO A 855 -37.72 -5.90 14.70
CA PRO A 855 -37.33 -5.68 16.09
C PRO A 855 -37.56 -6.95 16.91
N ASN A 856 -36.49 -7.50 17.49
CA ASN A 856 -36.56 -8.64 18.40
C ASN A 856 -37.24 -8.28 19.74
N SER A 857 -37.48 -7.00 20.00
CA SER A 857 -38.18 -6.50 21.18
C SER A 857 -39.14 -5.35 20.85
N TYR A 858 -40.34 -5.41 21.41
CA TYR A 858 -41.31 -4.30 21.40
C TYR A 858 -41.51 -3.77 22.81
N SER A 859 -41.50 -2.44 22.95
CA SER A 859 -41.80 -1.76 24.21
C SER A 859 -43.02 -0.87 24.00
N ILE A 860 -44.12 -1.20 24.67
CA ILE A 860 -45.40 -0.51 24.61
C ILE A 860 -45.67 0.20 25.94
N VAL A 861 -46.10 1.46 25.88
CA VAL A 861 -46.49 2.25 27.06
C VAL A 861 -47.95 2.65 26.92
N PHE A 862 -48.72 2.46 27.98
CA PHE A 862 -50.14 2.79 28.02
C PHE A 862 -50.32 4.17 28.66
N LYS A 863 -50.90 5.13 27.91
CA LYS A 863 -51.05 6.53 28.36
C LYS A 863 -52.40 7.12 28.01
N ARG A 864 -52.77 8.19 28.70
CA ARG A 864 -53.86 9.10 28.30
C ARG A 864 -53.30 10.16 27.33
N ASN A 865 -54.16 10.69 26.45
CA ASN A 865 -53.84 11.51 25.27
C ASN A 865 -53.05 12.83 25.53
N ASP A 866 -52.67 13.15 26.77
CA ASP A 866 -52.27 14.50 27.19
C ASP A 866 -50.74 14.67 27.42
N ASP A 867 -49.90 13.64 27.19
CA ASP A 867 -48.43 13.66 27.41
C ASP A 867 -47.63 13.42 26.10
N LEU A 868 -47.26 14.48 25.38
CA LEU A 868 -46.77 14.43 23.98
C LEU A 868 -45.24 14.32 23.75
N ASN A 869 -44.41 14.05 24.77
CA ASN A 869 -42.95 13.93 24.56
C ASN A 869 -42.41 12.56 25.03
N LEU A 870 -42.24 11.61 24.09
CA LEU A 870 -41.55 10.34 24.30
C LEU A 870 -40.56 10.04 23.13
N PRO A 871 -39.49 9.26 23.36
CA PRO A 871 -38.43 8.97 22.38
C PRO A 871 -38.85 7.93 21.34
N ASN A 872 -38.20 7.96 20.16
CA ASN A 872 -38.54 7.29 18.89
C ASN A 872 -38.60 5.73 18.85
N LYS A 873 -38.77 5.01 19.97
CA LYS A 873 -38.88 3.53 19.96
C LYS A 873 -39.94 2.93 20.89
N PHE A 874 -40.73 3.73 21.61
CA PHE A 874 -41.87 3.22 22.37
C PHE A 874 -43.15 3.32 21.53
N LEU A 875 -43.88 2.22 21.44
CA LEU A 875 -45.25 2.25 20.93
C LEU A 875 -46.14 2.81 22.05
N ILE A 876 -46.94 3.82 21.74
CA ILE A 876 -47.88 4.38 22.70
C ILE A 876 -49.25 3.85 22.34
N ASP A 877 -49.95 3.32 23.34
CA ASP A 877 -51.35 2.93 23.23
C ASP A 877 -52.19 3.87 24.09
N TYR A 878 -53.09 4.61 23.43
CA TYR A 878 -53.99 5.57 24.07
C TYR A 878 -55.34 4.96 24.50
N GLY A 879 -55.50 3.65 24.33
CA GLY A 879 -56.79 2.97 24.41
C GLY A 879 -57.51 2.82 23.07
N ASP A 880 -56.76 2.89 21.98
CA ASP A 880 -57.26 2.83 20.60
C ASP A 880 -57.66 1.40 20.20
N VAL A 881 -58.60 1.28 19.26
CA VAL A 881 -59.01 -0.01 18.71
C VAL A 881 -57.87 -0.64 17.92
N PHE A 882 -57.77 -1.97 17.96
CA PHE A 882 -56.78 -2.77 17.24
C PHE A 882 -56.62 -2.29 15.80
N ASN A 883 -55.38 -1.93 15.46
CA ASN A 883 -55.03 -1.42 14.15
C ASN A 883 -53.75 -2.07 13.61
N ASN A 884 -53.67 -2.22 12.30
CA ASN A 884 -52.53 -2.83 11.62
C ASN A 884 -51.63 -1.74 11.02
N TYR A 885 -50.39 -1.67 11.50
CA TYR A 885 -49.40 -0.68 11.08
C TYR A 885 -48.39 -1.26 10.06
N GLY A 886 -48.72 -2.39 9.43
CA GLY A 886 -47.93 -3.04 8.38
C GLY A 886 -46.96 -4.08 8.92
N SER A 887 -45.98 -3.68 9.73
CA SER A 887 -45.01 -4.62 10.34
C SER A 887 -45.58 -5.29 11.60
N PHE A 888 -46.13 -4.52 12.52
CA PHE A 888 -46.80 -5.02 13.72
C PHE A 888 -48.25 -4.51 13.77
N ALA A 889 -49.09 -5.17 14.57
CA ALA A 889 -50.46 -4.73 14.83
C ALA A 889 -50.78 -4.87 16.31
N TYR A 890 -51.40 -3.85 16.90
CA TYR A 890 -51.81 -3.89 18.30
C TYR A 890 -53.01 -2.99 18.56
N GLY A 891 -53.65 -3.19 19.71
CA GLY A 891 -54.71 -2.34 20.23
C GLY A 891 -55.84 -3.13 20.89
N TRP A 892 -56.87 -2.39 21.31
CA TRP A 892 -58.00 -2.92 22.05
C TRP A 892 -59.09 -3.45 21.12
N ASN A 893 -59.86 -4.45 21.54
CA ASN A 893 -61.00 -4.94 20.76
C ASN A 893 -62.08 -3.85 20.57
N LYS A 894 -62.22 -2.94 21.54
CA LYS A 894 -63.15 -1.80 21.54
C LYS A 894 -62.47 -0.55 22.12
N PRO A 895 -62.89 0.67 21.75
CA PRO A 895 -62.26 1.88 22.27
C PRO A 895 -62.50 1.99 23.78
N ILE A 896 -61.49 2.43 24.53
CA ILE A 896 -61.62 2.60 25.98
C ILE A 896 -62.31 3.91 26.29
N THR A 897 -63.40 3.83 27.05
CA THR A 897 -64.08 4.99 27.61
C THR A 897 -63.46 5.38 28.95
N PHE A 898 -62.76 6.51 28.97
CA PHE A 898 -62.27 7.09 30.22
C PHE A 898 -63.45 7.79 30.93
N LEU A 899 -63.77 7.36 32.16
CA LEU A 899 -64.71 8.09 33.01
C LEU A 899 -64.15 9.50 33.28
N ASN A 900 -64.91 10.53 32.89
CA ASN A 900 -64.60 11.93 33.18
C ASN A 900 -64.58 12.17 34.69
N SER A 901 -63.43 11.99 35.34
CA SER A 901 -63.19 12.54 36.67
C SER A 901 -62.58 13.92 36.52
N SER A 902 -63.43 14.93 36.70
CA SER A 902 -63.03 16.32 36.90
C SER A 902 -62.04 16.44 38.05
N SER A 903 -61.00 17.26 37.84
CA SER A 903 -60.08 17.81 38.85
C SER A 903 -59.21 16.82 39.65
N GLN A 904 -58.11 16.34 39.05
CA GLN A 904 -56.90 16.06 39.83
C GLN A 904 -55.80 17.03 39.44
N LYS A 905 -55.39 17.86 40.42
CA LYS A 905 -54.28 18.81 40.32
C LYS A 905 -53.01 18.06 39.89
N LYS A 906 -52.29 18.60 38.88
CA LYS A 906 -50.92 18.20 38.53
C LYS A 906 -50.05 18.17 39.79
N LYS A 907 -49.74 16.97 40.29
CA LYS A 907 -48.59 16.74 41.16
C LYS A 907 -47.49 16.11 40.32
N SER A 908 -46.26 16.57 40.51
CA SER A 908 -45.06 16.08 39.83
C SER A 908 -44.86 14.60 40.16
N TYR A 909 -45.04 13.74 39.16
CA TYR A 909 -44.69 12.33 39.26
C TYR A 909 -43.20 12.16 38.92
N SER A 910 -42.49 11.30 39.66
CA SER A 910 -41.03 11.09 39.54
C SER A 910 -40.59 10.37 38.26
N ASN A 911 -41.51 9.75 37.51
CA ASN A 911 -41.26 9.13 36.20
C ASN A 911 -42.36 9.53 35.21
N GLY A 912 -42.09 10.49 34.32
CA GLY A 912 -43.03 10.95 33.29
C GLY A 912 -43.37 9.90 32.22
N LEU A 913 -42.66 8.76 32.15
CA LEU A 913 -42.93 7.70 31.17
C LEU A 913 -44.13 6.83 31.57
N TYR A 914 -44.30 6.55 32.86
CA TYR A 914 -45.32 5.62 33.39
C TYR A 914 -46.45 6.35 34.14
N SER A 915 -46.65 7.64 33.89
CA SER A 915 -47.62 8.48 34.60
C SER A 915 -49.10 8.22 34.24
N GLY A 916 -49.38 7.53 33.13
CA GLY A 916 -50.68 7.62 32.44
C GLY A 916 -51.49 6.32 32.27
N GLY A 917 -51.11 5.22 32.92
CA GLY A 917 -51.61 3.85 32.67
C GLY A 917 -53.11 3.67 32.42
N ILE A 918 -53.46 2.60 31.71
CA ILE A 918 -54.82 2.29 31.27
C ILE A 918 -55.44 1.16 32.12
N PRO A 919 -56.66 1.35 32.66
CA PRO A 919 -57.34 0.30 33.42
C PRO A 919 -57.87 -0.80 32.49
N PHE A 920 -57.51 -2.06 32.77
CA PHE A 920 -58.14 -3.23 32.16
C PHE A 920 -59.59 -3.39 32.67
N PRO A 921 -60.47 -4.05 31.90
CA PRO A 921 -61.83 -4.34 32.34
C PRO A 921 -61.86 -5.15 33.66
N PRO A 922 -62.93 -5.01 34.47
CA PRO A 922 -63.09 -5.78 35.70
C PRO A 922 -63.01 -7.28 35.42
N ALA A 923 -62.32 -8.00 36.31
CA ALA A 923 -62.05 -9.41 36.11
C ALA A 923 -63.32 -10.29 36.13
N THR A 924 -64.37 -9.86 36.84
CA THR A 924 -65.71 -10.48 36.80
C THR A 924 -66.35 -10.42 35.42
N ALA A 925 -66.23 -9.30 34.71
CA ALA A 925 -66.76 -9.17 33.35
C ALA A 925 -66.09 -10.16 32.40
N SER A 926 -64.76 -10.26 32.47
CA SER A 926 -63.97 -11.22 31.69
C SER A 926 -64.30 -12.68 32.01
N GLN A 927 -64.56 -13.02 33.27
CA GLN A 927 -64.94 -14.38 33.68
C GLN A 927 -66.35 -14.76 33.19
N HIS A 928 -67.34 -13.87 33.31
CA HIS A 928 -68.70 -14.09 32.77
C HIS A 928 -68.70 -14.27 31.24
N CYS A 929 -67.74 -13.67 30.54
CA CYS A 929 -67.55 -13.84 29.09
C CYS A 929 -67.05 -15.22 28.66
N ILE A 930 -66.52 -16.03 29.58
CA ILE A 930 -66.11 -17.40 29.28
C ILE A 930 -67.32 -18.35 29.32
N THR A 931 -68.41 -17.96 30.00
CA THR A 931 -69.60 -18.81 30.23
C THR A 931 -70.82 -18.46 29.37
N ASP A 932 -70.99 -17.21 28.92
CA ASP A 932 -72.15 -16.77 28.13
C ASP A 932 -71.81 -16.36 26.68
N LEU A 933 -72.63 -16.81 25.71
CA LEU A 933 -72.42 -16.66 24.26
C LEU A 933 -72.60 -15.23 23.70
N GLU A 934 -73.20 -14.30 24.45
CA GLU A 934 -73.34 -12.89 24.04
C GLU A 934 -72.70 -11.94 25.07
N CYS A 935 -71.41 -12.14 25.33
CA CYS A 935 -70.66 -11.25 26.20
C CYS A 935 -69.63 -10.43 25.43
N GLN A 936 -69.52 -9.16 25.78
CA GLN A 936 -68.81 -8.12 25.04
C GLN A 936 -67.60 -7.56 25.82
N THR A 937 -66.75 -8.40 26.40
CA THR A 937 -65.55 -7.91 27.11
C THR A 937 -64.48 -7.38 26.18
N ASN A 938 -63.74 -6.39 26.69
CA ASN A 938 -62.64 -5.78 25.97
C ASN A 938 -61.32 -6.48 26.35
N PHE A 939 -60.40 -6.59 25.41
CA PHE A 939 -59.07 -7.18 25.61
C PHE A 939 -58.08 -6.48 24.70
N TRP A 940 -56.80 -6.58 25.04
CA TRP A 940 -55.73 -5.95 24.26
C TRP A 940 -54.93 -7.02 23.52
N THR A 941 -54.71 -6.82 22.23
CA THR A 941 -54.03 -7.80 21.37
C THR A 941 -52.76 -7.20 20.79
N PHE A 942 -51.71 -8.02 20.72
CA PHE A 942 -50.49 -7.73 19.98
C PHE A 942 -50.21 -8.86 18.98
N GLN A 943 -49.98 -8.50 17.72
CA GLN A 943 -49.66 -9.45 16.65
C GLN A 943 -48.15 -9.50 16.44
N THR A 944 -47.56 -10.68 16.63
CA THR A 944 -46.13 -10.93 16.41
C THR A 944 -45.86 -11.25 14.93
N HIS A 945 -44.64 -10.99 14.46
CA HIS A 945 -44.25 -11.35 13.08
C HIS A 945 -44.22 -12.86 12.84
N GLU A 946 -43.72 -13.60 13.83
CA GLU A 946 -43.43 -15.03 13.73
C GLU A 946 -43.97 -15.77 14.95
N ASN A 947 -44.07 -17.10 14.80
CA ASN A 947 -44.29 -17.98 15.93
C ASN A 947 -42.97 -18.22 16.65
N GLY A 948 -43.04 -18.49 17.96
CA GLY A 948 -41.84 -18.72 18.75
C GLY A 948 -42.10 -18.50 20.23
N THR A 949 -41.03 -18.54 21.02
CA THR A 949 -41.10 -18.25 22.45
C THR A 949 -40.82 -16.77 22.67
N TYR A 950 -41.70 -16.10 23.38
CA TYR A 950 -41.57 -14.68 23.71
C TYR A 950 -41.48 -14.51 25.23
N THR A 951 -40.50 -13.76 25.70
CA THR A 951 -40.47 -13.23 27.07
C THR A 951 -41.38 -12.02 27.14
N ILE A 952 -42.38 -12.07 28.01
CA ILE A 952 -43.35 -11.00 28.23
C ILE A 952 -43.10 -10.41 29.60
N GLN A 953 -42.88 -9.10 29.65
CA GLN A 953 -42.73 -8.35 30.88
C GLN A 953 -43.83 -7.29 30.97
N VAL A 954 -44.66 -7.36 32.01
CA VAL A 954 -45.79 -6.45 32.22
C VAL A 954 -45.56 -5.62 33.48
N LEU A 955 -45.70 -4.31 33.36
CA LEU A 955 -45.71 -3.36 34.48
C LEU A 955 -47.15 -2.94 34.79
N VAL A 956 -47.58 -3.19 36.02
CA VAL A 956 -48.87 -2.73 36.57
C VAL A 956 -48.66 -1.83 37.78
N GLY A 957 -49.65 -1.01 38.10
CA GLY A 957 -49.61 -0.16 39.29
C GLY A 957 -50.98 0.33 39.74
N ASN A 958 -51.07 0.84 40.96
CA ASN A 958 -52.28 1.49 41.48
C ASN A 958 -52.06 3.01 41.57
N LEU A 959 -52.39 3.72 40.49
CA LEU A 959 -52.21 5.18 40.38
C LEU A 959 -53.44 5.99 40.83
N SER A 960 -54.63 5.40 40.75
CA SER A 960 -55.89 6.17 40.75
C SER A 960 -56.70 6.07 42.05
N SER A 961 -56.42 5.09 42.92
CA SER A 961 -57.23 4.84 44.12
C SER A 961 -56.41 4.93 45.40
N ASP A 962 -57.01 5.48 46.45
CA ASP A 962 -56.46 5.48 47.81
C ASP A 962 -56.64 4.12 48.52
N ILE A 963 -57.34 3.16 47.90
CA ILE A 963 -57.63 1.83 48.43
C ILE A 963 -56.71 0.80 47.77
N LYS A 964 -56.30 -0.24 48.52
CA LYS A 964 -55.54 -1.39 47.98
C LYS A 964 -56.33 -2.07 46.87
N GLN A 965 -55.68 -2.35 45.74
CA GLN A 965 -56.32 -2.99 44.58
C GLN A 965 -55.71 -4.37 44.33
N ASN A 966 -56.56 -5.38 44.18
CA ASN A 966 -56.15 -6.70 43.69
C ASN A 966 -55.98 -6.62 42.18
N THR A 967 -54.84 -7.12 41.68
CA THR A 967 -54.48 -7.11 40.26
C THR A 967 -54.37 -8.51 39.69
N PHE A 968 -54.88 -8.67 38.47
CA PHE A 968 -54.88 -9.91 37.70
C PHE A 968 -54.57 -9.62 36.23
N ILE A 969 -53.63 -10.36 35.64
CA ILE A 969 -53.30 -10.31 34.21
C ILE A 969 -52.95 -11.71 33.72
N GLU A 970 -53.51 -12.08 32.57
CA GLU A 970 -53.18 -13.27 31.81
C GLU A 970 -52.79 -12.93 30.39
N VAL A 971 -51.99 -13.80 29.77
CA VAL A 971 -51.64 -13.72 28.36
C VAL A 971 -51.91 -15.07 27.71
N ASN A 972 -52.75 -15.09 26.67
CA ASN A 972 -53.19 -16.31 26.00
C ASN A 972 -53.70 -17.39 27.00
N GLY A 973 -54.41 -16.96 28.06
CA GLY A 973 -54.90 -17.84 29.12
C GLY A 973 -53.84 -18.33 30.13
N LEU A 974 -52.60 -17.87 30.03
CA LEU A 974 -51.56 -18.14 31.02
C LEU A 974 -51.49 -17.00 32.04
N PRO A 975 -51.66 -17.26 33.34
CA PRO A 975 -51.63 -16.20 34.35
C PRO A 975 -50.22 -15.64 34.55
N LEU A 976 -50.07 -14.33 34.38
CA LEU A 976 -48.84 -13.56 34.66
C LEU A 976 -48.86 -12.96 36.07
N ILE A 977 -50.01 -12.44 36.50
CA ILE A 977 -50.21 -11.85 37.84
C ILE A 977 -51.47 -12.49 38.45
N LYS A 978 -51.33 -13.07 39.64
CA LYS A 978 -52.40 -13.70 40.41
C LYS A 978 -52.57 -13.00 41.76
N ASN A 979 -53.63 -12.21 41.89
CA ASN A 979 -54.06 -11.58 43.15
C ASN A 979 -52.96 -10.80 43.89
N ILE A 980 -52.30 -9.88 43.19
CA ILE A 980 -51.30 -9.01 43.83
C ILE A 980 -52.01 -7.74 44.31
N GLN A 981 -51.92 -7.50 45.62
CA GLN A 981 -52.43 -6.30 46.27
C GLN A 981 -51.43 -5.15 46.14
N LEU A 982 -51.84 -4.07 45.48
CA LEU A 982 -51.02 -2.87 45.29
C LEU A 982 -51.58 -1.70 46.10
N GLU A 983 -50.74 -1.12 46.96
CA GLU A 983 -51.00 0.15 47.62
C GLU A 983 -50.93 1.32 46.63
N LYS A 984 -51.38 2.50 47.06
CA LYS A 984 -51.34 3.69 46.21
C LYS A 984 -49.89 4.02 45.82
N ASN A 985 -49.67 4.23 44.51
CA ASN A 985 -48.36 4.46 43.88
C ASN A 985 -47.38 3.29 43.96
N GLU A 986 -47.86 2.09 44.31
CA GLU A 986 -47.06 0.87 44.23
C GLU A 986 -47.09 0.31 42.80
N TYR A 987 -45.96 -0.25 42.38
CA TYR A 987 -45.75 -0.82 41.05
C TYR A 987 -45.30 -2.27 41.17
N PHE A 988 -45.74 -3.10 40.23
CA PHE A 988 -45.34 -4.49 40.16
C PHE A 988 -45.00 -4.90 38.74
N VAL A 989 -43.92 -5.67 38.59
CA VAL A 989 -43.44 -6.18 37.31
C VAL A 989 -43.52 -7.70 37.31
N ALA A 990 -44.24 -8.26 36.34
CA ALA A 990 -44.28 -9.70 36.10
C ALA A 990 -43.52 -10.03 34.82
N VAL A 991 -42.72 -11.10 34.83
CA VAL A 991 -42.02 -11.62 33.65
C VAL A 991 -42.40 -13.08 33.42
N LYS A 992 -42.76 -13.44 32.19
CA LYS A 992 -43.10 -14.82 31.84
C LYS A 992 -42.77 -15.16 30.39
N ASN A 993 -42.25 -16.35 30.15
CA ASN A 993 -42.06 -16.88 28.80
C ASN A 993 -43.37 -17.51 28.30
N VAL A 994 -43.82 -17.10 27.12
CA VAL A 994 -45.04 -17.58 26.48
C VAL A 994 -44.70 -18.10 25.09
N HIS A 995 -45.10 -19.33 24.80
CA HIS A 995 -44.97 -19.89 23.47
C HIS A 995 -46.16 -19.46 22.61
N VAL A 996 -45.90 -18.85 21.46
CA VAL A 996 -46.90 -18.30 20.54
C VAL A 996 -46.92 -19.12 19.26
N THR A 997 -48.09 -19.65 18.90
CA THR A 997 -48.32 -20.49 17.71
C THR A 997 -49.27 -19.86 16.68
N SER A 998 -50.01 -18.83 17.08
CA SER A 998 -51.00 -18.11 16.28
C SER A 998 -50.55 -16.70 15.88
N ARG A 999 -49.26 -16.38 16.07
CA ARG A 999 -48.70 -15.03 15.91
C ARG A 999 -49.45 -13.95 16.70
N SER A 1000 -50.14 -14.31 17.79
CA SER A 1000 -50.96 -13.40 18.58
C SER A 1000 -50.74 -13.58 20.07
N LEU A 1001 -50.64 -12.44 20.76
CA LEU A 1001 -50.60 -12.31 22.21
C LEU A 1001 -51.83 -11.53 22.65
N ILE A 1002 -52.72 -12.19 23.38
CA ILE A 1002 -53.99 -11.64 23.86
C ILE A 1002 -53.87 -11.45 25.38
N PHE A 1003 -54.00 -10.21 25.82
CA PHE A 1003 -53.94 -9.83 27.23
C PHE A 1003 -55.35 -9.65 27.78
N THR A 1004 -55.62 -10.33 28.90
CA THR A 1004 -56.91 -10.30 29.60
C THR A 1004 -56.70 -10.16 31.11
N SER A 1005 -57.74 -9.71 31.82
CA SER A 1005 -57.78 -9.67 33.28
C SER A 1005 -58.88 -10.61 33.74
N THR A 1006 -58.53 -11.78 34.26
CA THR A 1006 -59.48 -12.81 34.73
C THR A 1006 -59.17 -13.17 36.18
N CYS A 1007 -60.21 -13.35 36.98
CA CYS A 1007 -60.12 -13.64 38.41
C CYS A 1007 -60.76 -14.99 38.66
N LEU A 1008 -60.00 -15.90 39.26
CA LEU A 1008 -60.41 -17.28 39.55
C LEU A 1008 -60.91 -17.45 41.00
N GLU A 1009 -61.16 -16.33 41.70
CA GLU A 1009 -61.60 -16.29 43.10
C GLU A 1009 -63.13 -16.06 43.20
N THR A 1010 -63.66 -15.81 44.39
CA THR A 1010 -65.12 -15.63 44.58
C THR A 1010 -65.63 -14.34 43.92
N ASP A 1011 -66.87 -14.31 43.43
CA ASP A 1011 -67.46 -13.17 42.70
C ASP A 1011 -67.32 -11.82 43.44
N ASN A 1012 -67.37 -11.86 44.78
CA ASN A 1012 -67.23 -10.67 45.64
C ASN A 1012 -65.79 -10.12 45.69
N GLU A 1013 -64.77 -10.98 45.62
CA GLU A 1013 -63.36 -10.58 45.56
C GLU A 1013 -62.99 -10.07 44.17
N CYS A 1014 -63.54 -10.70 43.13
CA CYS A 1014 -63.28 -10.35 41.74
C CYS A 1014 -63.95 -9.02 41.33
N ALA A 1015 -65.09 -8.65 41.93
CA ALA A 1015 -65.79 -7.39 41.61
C ALA A 1015 -65.00 -6.13 42.02
N ASN A 1016 -64.14 -6.25 43.04
CA ASN A 1016 -63.33 -5.15 43.56
C ASN A 1016 -61.91 -5.11 42.96
N ALA A 1017 -61.55 -6.09 42.11
CA ALA A 1017 -60.25 -6.15 41.46
C ALA A 1017 -60.15 -5.14 40.32
N LYS A 1018 -59.07 -4.35 40.30
CA LYS A 1018 -58.80 -3.36 39.26
C LYS A 1018 -57.34 -3.40 38.87
N THR A 1019 -57.09 -3.78 37.63
CA THR A 1019 -55.74 -3.85 37.06
C THR A 1019 -55.51 -2.61 36.19
N THR A 1020 -54.46 -1.84 36.47
CA THR A 1020 -54.01 -0.76 35.58
C THR A 1020 -52.66 -1.14 34.96
N ILE A 1021 -52.63 -1.30 33.64
CA ILE A 1021 -51.39 -1.57 32.91
C ILE A 1021 -50.69 -0.25 32.59
N MET A 1022 -49.37 -0.24 32.72
CA MET A 1022 -48.56 0.95 32.54
C MET A 1022 -47.59 0.78 31.38
N ALA A 1023 -46.97 -0.39 31.29
CA ALA A 1023 -46.09 -0.73 30.18
C ALA A 1023 -46.02 -2.24 29.95
N LEU A 1024 -45.63 -2.59 28.74
CA LEU A 1024 -45.46 -3.96 28.28
C LEU A 1024 -44.19 -4.06 27.44
N GLN A 1025 -43.37 -5.08 27.70
CA GLN A 1025 -42.23 -5.42 26.87
C GLN A 1025 -42.38 -6.87 26.37
N ILE A 1026 -42.21 -7.05 25.06
CA ILE A 1026 -42.34 -8.33 24.36
C ILE A 1026 -41.00 -8.59 23.67
N LEU A 1027 -40.25 -9.58 24.12
CA LEU A 1027 -38.93 -9.95 23.58
C LEU A 1027 -39.00 -11.35 22.99
N LYS A 1028 -38.62 -11.52 21.72
CA LYS A 1028 -38.46 -12.86 21.12
C LYS A 1028 -37.18 -13.51 21.66
N ILE A 1029 -37.28 -14.75 22.12
CA ILE A 1029 -36.14 -15.57 22.61
C ILE A 1029 -35.56 -16.38 21.47
#